data_AF-A0A0S4IW88-F1
#
_entry.id   AF-A0A0S4IW88-F1
#
_cell.length_a   1.000
_cell.length_b   1.000
_cell.length_c   1.000
_cell.angle_alpha   90.00
_cell.angle_beta   90.00
_cell.angle_gamma   90.00
#
_symmetry.space_group_name_H-M   'P 1'
#
loop_
_entity.id
_entity.type
_entity.pdbx_description
1 polymer ?
#
loop_
_entity_poly.entity_id
_entity_poly.type
_entity_poly.pdbx_seq_one_letter_code
_entity_poly.pdbx_strand_id
1 'polypeptide(L)'
;MAALNHLTRSLFAVVKFLYFPDEFIMYSDVLVRSLFTLYYLPIMAVAIALTHSVLQSIVYSTIVPLSWDLEVLANAAAAAGDRGEYGAKWLQVWSELFIKLIPCCGLGGAVIVIGHKATNAVGEAMVDCFSKIDDKDYPLLAARLEFVLQKDSRRKTFALAFVLVFAAFAGAFYSNYLFVWSARDTEVLVAAWAIIFAQAGFVTATALATYDRKVTPRFYKHFVGAWWQGTIHRIRHLSIEMVICLGIYWLLKRGAVDTMALCVEVLLYLNLPHLFGFLVLSFTESSARMLQSIFWLNRHREEVPSIVLLVTPQQTMILFSLWWFKFHPVALCLFTGLTFLLCSRAIQLLRQFDTFGDDGSVLWKERDSGERIPPHIAALLEDAHERRHPVPSMVSLDFSLDLAKMTMKIRNRDDLISIERIPSPNPRGKGLRSYNFFSFAFPRLATMQSAAAYGGARFRNVRVFLRSITITLLLAFVFIVAGVIVQAAFPSLRPLPVKVIEDGQNRLIFDHYIVQLELNRNPNSAALEALSVSDEYPALCNRNTKDTNAWELAVLSMVVYVSTQSDQSKILNFLYDRDSFDWVLATHLEESANRDVFNGFTEFFSPRRNLTVVSVRGTDLTSFADVLQDVNMFFEVSLYHILSSIVPGAGLLPEELVSDFILLSSGAESIGKTYHWSFGRKSRTDSDVLANYYDVVDSHVATLLNSGHKNIIVTGHSLGGAIAQVVGTRLGIEAVGFSSPGLKLSHRKFGVTLSNLQKFTTTVVSSNDIVPLIGGPAGEVHHTECGASRRELCHAMENMVSTLWTSCPSVRRLFPHLTLVRSSSFRHT
;
A
#
# COMPACT_ATOMS: atom_id res chain seq x y z
N MET A 1 -11.54 -31.56 -39.22
CA MET A 1 -11.86 -32.36 -38.02
C MET A 1 -10.92 -33.56 -37.88
N ALA A 2 -10.87 -34.51 -38.81
CA ALA A 2 -9.95 -35.67 -38.71
C ALA A 2 -8.46 -35.28 -38.68
N ALA A 3 -8.01 -34.38 -39.58
CA ALA A 3 -6.64 -33.86 -39.58
C ALA A 3 -6.30 -33.08 -38.29
N LEU A 4 -7.25 -32.31 -37.76
CA LEU A 4 -7.10 -31.60 -36.49
C LEU A 4 -6.96 -32.57 -35.32
N ASN A 5 -7.75 -33.66 -35.29
CA ASN A 5 -7.65 -34.71 -34.29
C ASN A 5 -6.32 -35.49 -34.37
N HIS A 6 -5.79 -35.70 -35.58
CA HIS A 6 -4.49 -36.36 -35.75
C HIS A 6 -3.35 -35.46 -35.23
N LEU A 7 -3.39 -34.16 -35.58
CA LEU A 7 -2.43 -33.17 -35.11
C LEU A 7 -2.47 -33.04 -33.57
N THR A 8 -3.66 -32.94 -32.97
CA THR A 8 -3.80 -32.81 -31.51
C THR A 8 -3.34 -34.06 -30.76
N ARG A 9 -3.58 -35.27 -31.29
CA ARG A 9 -3.07 -36.52 -30.70
C ARG A 9 -1.55 -36.62 -30.78
N SER A 10 -0.95 -36.19 -31.88
CA SER A 10 0.50 -36.19 -32.06
C SER A 10 1.17 -35.19 -31.10
N LEU A 11 0.58 -33.98 -30.97
CA LEU A 11 1.04 -32.98 -30.00
C LEU A 11 0.92 -33.49 -28.55
N PHE A 12 -0.19 -34.16 -28.24
CA PHE A 12 -0.39 -34.77 -26.92
C PHE A 12 0.65 -35.85 -26.59
N ALA A 13 1.01 -36.68 -27.56
CA ALA A 13 2.05 -37.69 -27.37
C ALA A 13 3.43 -37.07 -27.07
N VAL A 14 3.80 -35.99 -27.76
CA VAL A 14 5.05 -35.26 -27.51
C VAL A 14 5.06 -34.61 -26.13
N VAL A 15 3.96 -33.94 -25.75
CA VAL A 15 3.84 -33.34 -24.41
C VAL A 15 3.87 -34.42 -23.32
N LYS A 16 3.37 -35.64 -23.61
CA LYS A 16 3.39 -36.74 -22.65
C LYS A 16 4.80 -37.16 -22.22
N PHE A 17 5.80 -36.99 -23.09
CA PHE A 17 7.20 -37.30 -22.77
C PHE A 17 7.87 -36.27 -21.86
N LEU A 18 7.27 -35.09 -21.68
CA LEU A 18 7.82 -34.04 -20.81
C LEU A 18 7.40 -34.22 -19.34
N TYR A 19 6.41 -35.07 -19.04
CA TYR A 19 5.87 -35.20 -17.68
C TYR A 19 6.76 -35.97 -16.71
N PHE A 20 6.81 -35.48 -15.48
CA PHE A 20 7.15 -36.31 -14.34
C PHE A 20 6.14 -37.48 -14.15
N PRO A 21 6.56 -38.61 -13.58
CA PRO A 21 5.67 -39.69 -13.19
C PRO A 21 4.53 -39.21 -12.28
N ASP A 22 3.34 -39.82 -12.38
CA ASP A 22 2.16 -39.44 -11.58
C ASP A 22 2.46 -39.53 -10.06
N GLU A 23 3.33 -40.45 -9.65
CA GLU A 23 3.79 -40.57 -8.26
C GLU A 23 4.56 -39.33 -7.80
N PHE A 24 5.47 -38.81 -8.62
CA PHE A 24 6.23 -37.60 -8.29
C PHE A 24 5.32 -36.38 -8.23
N ILE A 25 4.36 -36.27 -9.15
CA ILE A 25 3.33 -35.23 -9.14
C ILE A 25 2.58 -35.26 -7.81
N MET A 26 2.14 -36.44 -7.35
CA MET A 26 1.40 -36.58 -6.10
C MET A 26 2.19 -36.07 -4.88
N TYR A 27 3.49 -36.38 -4.79
CA TYR A 27 4.33 -35.93 -3.67
C TYR A 27 4.71 -34.45 -3.73
N SER A 28 4.94 -33.91 -4.93
CA SER A 28 5.38 -32.53 -5.13
C SER A 28 4.23 -31.51 -5.19
N ASP A 29 3.00 -31.95 -5.45
CA ASP A 29 1.82 -31.09 -5.65
C ASP A 29 1.57 -30.11 -4.49
N VAL A 30 1.78 -30.51 -3.23
CA VAL A 30 1.64 -29.60 -2.07
C VAL A 30 2.66 -28.47 -2.10
N LEU A 31 3.91 -28.78 -2.47
CA LEU A 31 4.98 -27.79 -2.61
C LEU A 31 4.70 -26.85 -3.78
N VAL A 32 4.33 -27.41 -4.93
CA VAL A 32 3.97 -26.66 -6.15
C VAL A 32 2.84 -25.67 -5.88
N ARG A 33 1.79 -26.11 -5.18
CA ARG A 33 0.68 -25.23 -4.77
C ARG A 33 1.13 -24.12 -3.85
N SER A 34 1.91 -24.47 -2.84
CA SER A 34 2.44 -23.50 -1.88
C SER A 34 3.25 -22.42 -2.59
N LEU A 35 4.10 -22.79 -3.55
CA LEU A 35 4.87 -21.86 -4.37
C LEU A 35 3.95 -20.92 -5.16
N PHE A 36 3.04 -21.45 -5.98
CA PHE A 36 2.12 -20.61 -6.77
C PHE A 36 1.25 -19.70 -5.88
N THR A 37 0.79 -20.18 -4.72
CA THR A 37 0.03 -19.38 -3.75
C THR A 37 0.86 -18.24 -3.17
N LEU A 38 2.12 -18.49 -2.78
CA LEU A 38 3.00 -17.46 -2.20
C LEU A 38 3.37 -16.38 -3.24
N TYR A 39 3.52 -16.75 -4.51
CA TYR A 39 3.80 -15.79 -5.59
C TYR A 39 2.62 -14.88 -5.99
N TYR A 40 1.45 -15.03 -5.36
CA TYR A 40 0.39 -14.02 -5.43
C TYR A 40 0.57 -12.86 -4.44
N LEU A 41 1.33 -13.06 -3.36
CA LEU A 41 1.54 -12.03 -2.33
C LEU A 41 2.21 -10.76 -2.91
N PRO A 42 3.21 -10.83 -3.80
CA PRO A 42 3.73 -9.64 -4.49
C PRO A 42 2.67 -8.88 -5.27
N ILE A 43 1.80 -9.58 -6.01
CA ILE A 43 0.72 -8.93 -6.78
C ILE A 43 -0.30 -8.27 -5.84
N MET A 44 -0.61 -8.93 -4.72
CA MET A 44 -1.48 -8.37 -3.68
C MET A 44 -0.90 -7.09 -3.09
N ALA A 45 0.40 -7.06 -2.82
CA ALA A 45 1.07 -5.88 -2.31
C ALA A 45 1.13 -4.75 -3.34
N VAL A 46 1.38 -5.04 -4.61
CA VAL A 46 1.30 -4.03 -5.68
C VAL A 46 -0.10 -3.42 -5.72
N ALA A 47 -1.17 -4.21 -5.58
CA ALA A 47 -2.53 -3.69 -5.51
C ALA A 47 -2.75 -2.79 -4.27
N ILE A 48 -2.22 -3.16 -3.09
CA ILE A 48 -2.29 -2.36 -1.87
C ILE A 48 -1.51 -1.05 -2.02
N ALA A 49 -0.28 -1.12 -2.52
CA ALA A 49 0.59 0.03 -2.73
C ALA A 49 0.05 1.01 -3.77
N LEU A 50 -0.49 0.52 -4.90
CA LEU A 50 -1.18 1.38 -5.87
C LEU A 50 -2.42 2.05 -5.25
N THR A 51 -3.20 1.32 -4.45
CA THR A 51 -4.35 1.89 -3.74
C THR A 51 -3.91 3.00 -2.79
N HIS A 52 -2.83 2.76 -2.04
CA HIS A 52 -2.22 3.74 -1.15
C HIS A 52 -1.70 4.98 -1.92
N SER A 53 -0.90 4.80 -2.97
CA SER A 53 -0.36 5.89 -3.80
C SER A 53 -1.47 6.79 -4.36
N VAL A 54 -2.57 6.21 -4.83
CA VAL A 54 -3.72 6.99 -5.31
C VAL A 54 -4.40 7.73 -4.16
N LEU A 55 -4.63 7.08 -3.01
CA LEU A 55 -5.19 7.74 -1.83
C LEU A 55 -4.32 8.89 -1.35
N GLN A 56 -3.02 8.69 -1.33
CA GLN A 56 -2.04 9.68 -0.95
C GLN A 56 -2.02 10.87 -1.90
N SER A 57 -2.05 10.61 -3.21
CA SER A 57 -2.20 11.66 -4.21
C SER A 57 -3.44 12.51 -3.91
N ILE A 58 -4.56 11.88 -3.53
CA ILE A 58 -5.77 12.59 -3.10
C ILE A 58 -5.50 13.41 -1.82
N VAL A 59 -4.82 12.87 -0.82
CA VAL A 59 -4.52 13.64 0.42
C VAL A 59 -3.68 14.89 0.11
N TYR A 60 -2.56 14.75 -0.59
CA TYR A 60 -1.71 15.90 -0.93
C TYR A 60 -2.39 16.88 -1.89
N SER A 61 -3.32 16.40 -2.71
CA SER A 61 -4.09 17.27 -3.60
C SER A 61 -5.01 18.26 -2.97
N THR A 62 -5.58 17.83 -1.85
CA THR A 62 -6.83 18.40 -1.36
C THR A 62 -6.71 18.73 0.09
N ILE A 63 -6.34 17.73 0.89
CA ILE A 63 -6.32 17.84 2.34
C ILE A 63 -5.14 18.68 2.79
N VAL A 64 -3.97 18.52 2.19
CA VAL A 64 -2.78 19.29 2.60
C VAL A 64 -2.95 20.80 2.30
N PRO A 65 -3.33 21.24 1.08
CA PRO A 65 -3.62 22.66 0.82
C PRO A 65 -4.75 23.21 1.70
N LEU A 66 -5.74 22.38 2.01
CA LEU A 66 -6.85 22.76 2.86
C LEU A 66 -6.43 22.89 4.33
N SER A 67 -5.57 22.01 4.82
CA SER A 67 -4.98 22.12 6.15
C SER A 67 -4.11 23.36 6.28
N TRP A 68 -3.42 23.75 5.20
CA TRP A 68 -2.68 25.00 5.15
C TRP A 68 -3.60 26.22 5.30
N ASP A 69 -4.66 26.30 4.50
CA ASP A 69 -5.64 27.39 4.59
C ASP A 69 -6.27 27.46 6.00
N LEU A 70 -6.52 26.31 6.63
CA LEU A 70 -7.03 26.22 8.01
C LEU A 70 -6.06 26.78 9.04
N GLU A 71 -4.77 26.45 8.92
CA GLU A 71 -3.74 26.91 9.84
C GLU A 71 -3.56 28.43 9.77
N VAL A 72 -3.53 28.99 8.56
CA VAL A 72 -3.47 30.45 8.35
C VAL A 72 -4.65 31.14 9.03
N LEU A 73 -5.86 30.59 8.85
CA LEU A 73 -7.07 31.14 9.47
C LEU A 73 -7.07 30.98 10.99
N ALA A 74 -6.61 29.85 11.52
CA ALA A 74 -6.51 29.60 12.95
C ALA A 74 -5.52 30.57 13.63
N ASN A 75 -4.36 30.80 13.00
CA ASN A 75 -3.35 31.75 13.49
C ASN A 75 -3.85 33.20 13.43
N ALA A 76 -4.50 33.60 12.33
CA ALA A 76 -5.11 34.93 12.21
C ALA A 76 -6.20 35.16 13.27
N ALA A 77 -7.01 34.13 13.54
CA ALA A 77 -8.06 34.18 14.55
C ALA A 77 -7.50 34.23 15.99
N ALA A 78 -6.41 33.50 16.27
CA ALA A 78 -5.70 33.57 17.54
C ALA A 78 -5.10 34.97 17.79
N ALA A 79 -4.59 35.63 16.74
CA ALA A 79 -4.05 36.98 16.82
C ALA A 79 -5.14 38.07 17.04
N ALA A 80 -6.36 37.85 16.57
CA ALA A 80 -7.44 38.85 16.62
C ALA A 80 -8.11 39.00 18.00
N GLY A 81 -7.92 38.07 18.94
CA GLY A 81 -8.33 38.20 20.35
C GLY A 81 -9.84 38.27 20.67
N ASP A 82 -10.73 38.34 19.67
CA ASP A 82 -12.18 38.50 19.88
C ASP A 82 -12.94 37.16 19.78
N ARG A 83 -13.48 36.70 20.92
CA ARG A 83 -14.16 35.40 21.07
C ARG A 83 -15.51 35.31 20.36
N GLY A 84 -16.18 36.43 20.10
CA GLY A 84 -17.52 36.46 19.48
C GLY A 84 -17.48 36.24 17.96
N GLU A 85 -16.54 36.90 17.28
CA GLU A 85 -16.33 36.76 15.83
C GLU A 85 -15.68 35.42 15.46
N TYR A 86 -14.93 34.84 16.41
CA TYR A 86 -14.27 33.55 16.28
C TYR A 86 -15.24 32.42 15.93
N GLY A 87 -16.39 32.32 16.62
CA GLY A 87 -17.35 31.22 16.44
C GLY A 87 -18.04 31.20 15.07
N ALA A 88 -18.42 32.36 14.54
CA ALA A 88 -19.08 32.47 13.23
C ALA A 88 -18.09 32.19 12.08
N LYS A 89 -16.87 32.74 12.16
CA LYS A 89 -15.79 32.40 11.22
C LYS A 89 -15.44 30.91 11.30
N TRP A 90 -15.41 30.32 12.50
CA TRP A 90 -15.21 28.88 12.67
C TRP A 90 -16.26 28.05 11.94
N LEU A 91 -17.55 28.35 12.14
CA LEU A 91 -18.63 27.57 11.52
C LEU A 91 -18.61 27.68 9.99
N GLN A 92 -18.29 28.86 9.46
CA GLN A 92 -18.07 29.06 8.03
C GLN A 92 -16.90 28.22 7.51
N VAL A 93 -15.75 28.26 8.20
CA VAL A 93 -14.56 27.48 7.85
C VAL A 93 -14.86 25.98 7.83
N TRP A 94 -15.57 25.46 8.83
CA TRP A 94 -15.98 24.04 8.82
C TRP A 94 -16.96 23.72 7.70
N SER A 95 -17.90 24.61 7.39
CA SER A 95 -18.83 24.38 6.28
C SER A 95 -18.10 24.33 4.93
N GLU A 96 -17.14 25.22 4.69
CA GLU A 96 -16.32 25.22 3.48
C GLU A 96 -15.40 23.98 3.42
N LEU A 97 -14.83 23.60 4.56
CA LEU A 97 -14.04 22.38 4.73
C LEU A 97 -14.86 21.14 4.37
N PHE A 98 -16.08 21.00 4.91
CA PHE A 98 -16.95 19.87 4.59
C PHE A 98 -17.29 19.82 3.10
N ILE A 99 -17.65 20.95 2.48
CA ILE A 99 -17.96 21.02 1.05
C ILE A 99 -16.76 20.59 0.19
N LYS A 100 -15.54 20.98 0.57
CA LYS A 100 -14.29 20.60 -0.13
C LYS A 100 -13.88 19.14 0.13
N LEU A 101 -14.18 18.59 1.31
CA LEU A 101 -13.82 17.21 1.68
C LEU A 101 -14.74 16.15 1.07
N ILE A 102 -16.05 16.41 0.94
CA ILE A 102 -17.02 15.47 0.38
C ILE A 102 -16.58 14.81 -0.94
N PRO A 103 -16.13 15.56 -1.98
CA PRO A 103 -15.72 14.96 -3.25
C PRO A 103 -14.46 14.10 -3.10
N CYS A 104 -13.56 14.49 -2.20
CA CYS A 104 -12.31 13.78 -1.90
C CYS A 104 -12.58 12.46 -1.16
N CYS A 105 -13.49 12.48 -0.17
CA CYS A 105 -13.99 11.29 0.51
C CYS A 105 -14.68 10.33 -0.46
N GLY A 106 -15.47 10.85 -1.40
CA GLY A 106 -16.07 10.07 -2.46
C GLY A 106 -15.02 9.37 -3.33
N LEU A 107 -14.01 10.12 -3.81
CA LEU A 107 -12.95 9.58 -4.66
C LEU A 107 -12.11 8.53 -3.91
N GLY A 108 -11.70 8.84 -2.68
CA GLY A 108 -10.98 7.91 -1.81
C GLY A 108 -11.79 6.63 -1.57
N GLY A 109 -13.08 6.76 -1.29
CA GLY A 109 -14.00 5.63 -1.17
C GLY A 109 -14.04 4.75 -2.43
N ALA A 110 -14.07 5.35 -3.63
CA ALA A 110 -14.06 4.59 -4.89
C ALA A 110 -12.75 3.80 -5.07
N VAL A 111 -11.61 4.44 -4.79
CA VAL A 111 -10.28 3.84 -4.88
C VAL A 111 -10.14 2.67 -3.91
N ILE A 112 -10.54 2.84 -2.66
CA ILE A 112 -10.51 1.79 -1.62
C ILE A 112 -11.32 0.57 -2.05
N VAL A 113 -12.52 0.78 -2.60
CA VAL A 113 -13.41 -0.31 -3.00
C VAL A 113 -12.81 -1.13 -4.14
N ILE A 114 -12.19 -0.45 -5.10
CA ILE A 114 -11.53 -1.12 -6.23
C ILE A 114 -10.27 -1.83 -5.77
N GLY A 115 -9.44 -1.20 -4.94
CA GLY A 115 -8.26 -1.83 -4.32
C GLY A 115 -8.61 -3.06 -3.50
N HIS A 116 -9.67 -2.98 -2.70
CA HIS A 116 -10.19 -4.12 -1.93
C HIS A 116 -10.73 -5.23 -2.85
N LYS A 117 -11.40 -4.88 -3.95
CA LYS A 117 -11.88 -5.86 -4.94
C LYS A 117 -10.72 -6.57 -5.67
N ALA A 118 -9.67 -5.84 -6.02
CA ALA A 118 -8.45 -6.40 -6.60
C ALA A 118 -7.76 -7.35 -5.61
N THR A 119 -7.55 -6.91 -4.36
CA THR A 119 -6.99 -7.72 -3.27
C THR A 119 -7.81 -9.00 -3.04
N ASN A 120 -9.14 -8.90 -3.07
CA ASN A 120 -10.02 -10.06 -2.94
C ASN A 120 -9.90 -11.03 -4.13
N ALA A 121 -9.72 -10.54 -5.36
CA ALA A 121 -9.51 -11.40 -6.52
C ALA A 121 -8.19 -12.16 -6.43
N VAL A 122 -7.14 -11.52 -5.91
CA VAL A 122 -5.86 -12.17 -5.62
C VAL A 122 -6.03 -13.23 -4.52
N GLY A 123 -6.69 -12.90 -3.41
CA GLY A 123 -6.99 -13.85 -2.33
C GLY A 123 -7.85 -15.05 -2.79
N GLU A 124 -8.78 -14.83 -3.72
CA GLU A 124 -9.55 -15.89 -4.37
C GLU A 124 -8.65 -16.83 -5.19
N ALA A 125 -7.78 -16.27 -6.03
CA ALA A 125 -6.82 -17.04 -6.79
C ALA A 125 -5.89 -17.86 -5.88
N MET A 126 -5.40 -17.26 -4.79
CA MET A 126 -4.56 -17.92 -3.79
C MET A 126 -5.23 -19.14 -3.15
N VAL A 127 -6.47 -18.96 -2.68
CA VAL A 127 -7.22 -20.05 -2.03
C VAL A 127 -7.57 -21.14 -3.04
N ASP A 128 -7.90 -20.77 -4.28
CA ASP A 128 -8.22 -21.73 -5.32
C ASP A 128 -7.01 -22.58 -5.73
N CYS A 129 -5.81 -21.99 -5.75
CA CYS A 129 -4.57 -22.73 -5.95
C CYS A 129 -4.33 -23.80 -4.87
N PHE A 130 -4.70 -23.52 -3.62
CA PHE A 130 -4.44 -24.42 -2.48
C PHE A 130 -5.58 -25.41 -2.20
N SER A 131 -6.78 -25.15 -2.71
CA SER A 131 -7.97 -25.95 -2.38
C SER A 131 -8.11 -27.18 -3.29
N LYS A 132 -8.20 -28.37 -2.69
CA LYS A 132 -8.81 -29.57 -3.30
C LYS A 132 -10.18 -29.79 -2.70
N ILE A 133 -11.20 -30.07 -3.51
CA ILE A 133 -12.49 -30.52 -2.98
C ILE A 133 -13.08 -31.62 -3.86
N ASP A 134 -13.20 -32.83 -3.30
CA ASP A 134 -13.48 -34.11 -3.99
C ASP A 134 -12.53 -34.34 -5.17
N ASP A 135 -11.22 -34.26 -4.91
CA ASP A 135 -10.14 -34.39 -5.90
C ASP A 135 -10.17 -33.37 -7.05
N LYS A 136 -11.04 -32.36 -6.97
CA LYS A 136 -11.10 -31.26 -7.95
C LYS A 136 -10.10 -30.19 -7.60
N ASP A 137 -9.27 -29.87 -8.57
CA ASP A 137 -8.37 -28.72 -8.54
C ASP A 137 -9.02 -27.47 -9.11
N TYR A 138 -8.64 -26.32 -8.55
CA TYR A 138 -9.28 -25.03 -8.85
C TYR A 138 -10.81 -25.09 -8.76
N PRO A 139 -11.35 -25.65 -7.67
CA PRO A 139 -12.77 -25.95 -7.57
C PRO A 139 -13.62 -24.68 -7.65
N LEU A 140 -13.11 -23.53 -7.17
CA LEU A 140 -13.82 -22.26 -7.23
C LEU A 140 -13.83 -21.69 -8.66
N LEU A 141 -12.69 -21.69 -9.36
CA LEU A 141 -12.62 -21.22 -10.75
C LEU A 141 -13.53 -22.02 -11.66
N ALA A 142 -13.47 -23.35 -11.57
CA ALA A 142 -14.33 -24.27 -12.32
C ALA A 142 -15.81 -23.99 -12.04
N ALA A 143 -16.21 -23.98 -10.76
CA ALA A 143 -17.58 -23.70 -10.35
C ALA A 143 -18.12 -22.39 -10.93
N ARG A 144 -17.33 -21.31 -10.87
CA ARG A 144 -17.69 -20.00 -11.40
C ARG A 144 -17.77 -19.98 -12.92
N LEU A 145 -16.87 -20.67 -13.60
CA LEU A 145 -16.90 -20.76 -15.06
C LEU A 145 -18.12 -21.55 -15.53
N GLU A 146 -18.43 -22.71 -14.93
CA GLU A 146 -19.66 -23.46 -15.23
C GLU A 146 -20.90 -22.59 -15.03
N PHE A 147 -20.94 -21.90 -13.89
CA PHE A 147 -22.02 -20.98 -13.55
C PHE A 147 -22.24 -19.96 -14.65
N VAL A 148 -21.18 -19.24 -15.05
CA VAL A 148 -21.26 -18.22 -16.10
C VAL A 148 -21.68 -18.82 -17.44
N LEU A 149 -21.14 -19.98 -17.81
CA LEU A 149 -21.38 -20.61 -19.12
C LEU A 149 -22.76 -21.27 -19.26
N GLN A 150 -23.44 -21.55 -18.15
CA GLN A 150 -24.73 -22.24 -18.17
C GLN A 150 -25.89 -21.39 -18.74
N LYS A 151 -25.83 -20.05 -18.68
CA LYS A 151 -26.92 -19.16 -19.17
C LYS A 151 -26.39 -18.12 -20.17
N ASP A 152 -27.11 -17.95 -21.27
CA ASP A 152 -26.75 -17.06 -22.38
C ASP A 152 -26.51 -15.62 -21.97
N SER A 153 -27.34 -15.07 -21.08
CA SER A 153 -27.18 -13.71 -20.58
C SER A 153 -25.85 -13.53 -19.84
N ARG A 154 -25.44 -14.52 -19.01
CA ARG A 154 -24.18 -14.48 -18.27
C ARG A 154 -22.97 -14.64 -19.19
N ARG A 155 -23.08 -15.46 -20.24
CA ARG A 155 -22.03 -15.58 -21.28
C ARG A 155 -21.75 -14.25 -21.99
N LYS A 156 -22.81 -13.51 -22.34
CA LYS A 156 -22.67 -12.19 -22.96
C LYS A 156 -22.00 -11.19 -22.01
N THR A 157 -22.40 -11.19 -20.74
CA THR A 157 -21.75 -10.37 -19.70
C THR A 157 -20.28 -10.75 -19.51
N PHE A 158 -19.96 -12.04 -19.53
CA PHE A 158 -18.58 -12.53 -19.44
C PHE A 158 -17.72 -12.08 -20.61
N ALA A 159 -18.22 -12.21 -21.84
CA ALA A 159 -17.50 -11.74 -23.03
C ALA A 159 -17.21 -10.23 -22.95
N LEU A 160 -18.19 -9.44 -22.52
CA LEU A 160 -17.99 -8.00 -22.33
C LEU A 160 -16.96 -7.71 -21.22
N ALA A 161 -17.08 -8.35 -20.06
CA ALA A 161 -16.12 -8.18 -18.96
C ALA A 161 -14.71 -8.60 -19.37
N PHE A 162 -14.58 -9.70 -20.13
CA PHE A 162 -13.31 -10.16 -20.67
C PHE A 162 -12.68 -9.10 -21.56
N VAL A 163 -13.43 -8.54 -22.53
CA VAL A 163 -12.92 -7.49 -23.43
C VAL A 163 -12.51 -6.25 -22.66
N LEU A 164 -13.32 -5.80 -21.69
CA LEU A 164 -13.02 -4.59 -20.92
C LEU A 164 -11.79 -4.76 -20.02
N VAL A 165 -11.71 -5.89 -19.29
CA VAL A 165 -10.56 -6.18 -18.43
C VAL A 165 -9.32 -6.45 -19.28
N PHE A 166 -9.45 -7.14 -20.41
CA PHE A 166 -8.35 -7.33 -21.35
C PHE A 166 -7.86 -6.00 -21.94
N ALA A 167 -8.76 -5.09 -22.33
CA ALA A 167 -8.38 -3.78 -22.83
C ALA A 167 -7.69 -2.94 -21.75
N ALA A 168 -8.16 -3.00 -20.50
CA ALA A 168 -7.52 -2.33 -19.37
C ALA A 168 -6.12 -2.92 -19.10
N PHE A 169 -6.00 -4.25 -19.11
CA PHE A 169 -4.73 -4.94 -18.94
C PHE A 169 -3.79 -4.62 -20.11
N ALA A 170 -4.20 -4.80 -21.36
CA ALA A 170 -3.44 -4.45 -22.56
C ALA A 170 -3.05 -2.96 -22.60
N GLY A 171 -3.92 -2.07 -22.12
CA GLY A 171 -3.60 -0.65 -21.96
C GLY A 171 -2.51 -0.40 -20.92
N ALA A 172 -2.53 -1.13 -19.81
CA ALA A 172 -1.42 -1.14 -18.86
C ALA A 172 -0.14 -1.74 -19.47
N PHE A 173 -0.24 -2.76 -20.34
CA PHE A 173 0.89 -3.31 -21.09
C PHE A 173 1.47 -2.33 -22.11
N TYR A 174 0.62 -1.50 -22.72
CA TYR A 174 1.02 -0.49 -23.71
C TYR A 174 1.62 0.77 -23.06
N SER A 175 1.34 1.00 -21.78
CA SER A 175 1.98 2.08 -21.02
C SER A 175 3.46 1.75 -20.69
N ASN A 176 4.28 2.78 -20.42
CA ASN A 176 5.71 2.65 -20.09
C ASN A 176 6.01 1.61 -18.98
N TYR A 177 5.03 1.31 -18.14
CA TYR A 177 5.10 0.44 -16.98
C TYR A 177 5.59 -0.98 -17.23
N LEU A 178 5.06 -1.65 -18.26
CA LEU A 178 5.51 -2.98 -18.64
C LEU A 178 6.50 -2.93 -19.79
N PHE A 179 6.59 -1.82 -20.52
CA PHE A 179 7.63 -1.62 -21.51
C PHE A 179 9.02 -1.55 -20.86
N VAL A 180 9.19 -0.76 -19.80
CA VAL A 180 10.43 -0.68 -19.00
C VAL A 180 10.79 -2.05 -18.41
N TRP A 181 9.80 -2.76 -17.88
CA TRP A 181 9.99 -4.11 -17.32
C TRP A 181 10.33 -5.15 -18.40
N SER A 182 9.65 -5.10 -19.56
CA SER A 182 9.91 -5.98 -20.71
C SER A 182 11.25 -5.73 -21.39
N ALA A 183 11.73 -4.49 -21.37
CA ALA A 183 12.98 -4.09 -22.00
C ALA A 183 14.20 -4.57 -21.21
N ARG A 184 14.03 -4.80 -19.90
CA ARG A 184 15.11 -5.19 -19.01
C ARG A 184 15.51 -6.66 -19.16
N ASP A 185 14.55 -7.57 -19.02
CA ASP A 185 14.78 -9.01 -19.07
C ASP A 185 13.87 -9.65 -20.13
N THR A 186 14.13 -9.29 -21.39
CA THR A 186 13.44 -9.84 -22.56
C THR A 186 13.42 -11.38 -22.56
N GLU A 187 14.49 -12.02 -22.06
CA GLU A 187 14.55 -13.48 -21.89
C GLU A 187 13.46 -14.01 -20.94
N VAL A 188 13.20 -13.35 -19.80
CA VAL A 188 12.17 -13.75 -18.83
C VAL A 188 10.79 -13.59 -19.44
N LEU A 189 10.54 -12.46 -20.10
CA LEU A 189 9.23 -12.20 -20.69
C LEU A 189 8.94 -13.17 -21.84
N VAL A 190 9.92 -13.43 -22.71
CA VAL A 190 9.81 -14.42 -23.79
C VAL A 190 9.58 -15.82 -23.22
N ALA A 191 10.32 -16.20 -22.17
CA ALA A 191 10.12 -17.46 -21.46
C ALA A 191 8.70 -17.57 -20.88
N ALA A 192 8.24 -16.55 -20.15
CA ALA A 192 6.91 -16.53 -19.56
C ALA A 192 5.81 -16.64 -20.63
N TRP A 193 5.89 -15.86 -21.71
CA TRP A 193 4.95 -15.98 -22.82
C TRP A 193 5.01 -17.33 -23.51
N ALA A 194 6.20 -17.89 -23.74
CA ALA A 194 6.36 -19.21 -24.34
C ALA A 194 5.67 -20.29 -23.49
N ILE A 195 5.83 -20.23 -22.17
CA ILE A 195 5.14 -21.14 -21.24
C ILE A 195 3.63 -20.91 -21.27
N ILE A 196 3.17 -19.66 -21.21
CA ILE A 196 1.73 -19.32 -21.27
C ILE A 196 1.10 -19.84 -22.57
N PHE A 197 1.76 -19.67 -23.71
CA PHE A 197 1.29 -20.19 -25.00
C PHE A 197 1.32 -21.72 -25.04
N ALA A 198 2.35 -22.36 -24.48
CA ALA A 198 2.41 -23.81 -24.37
C ALA A 198 1.26 -24.36 -23.51
N GLN A 199 0.98 -23.72 -22.37
CA GLN A 199 -0.16 -24.06 -21.52
C GLN A 199 -1.50 -23.86 -22.24
N ALA A 200 -1.69 -22.71 -22.89
CA ALA A 200 -2.91 -22.43 -23.64
C ALA A 200 -3.12 -23.44 -24.78
N GLY A 201 -2.06 -23.80 -25.51
CA GLY A 201 -2.05 -24.83 -26.53
C GLY A 201 -2.40 -26.21 -25.96
N PHE A 202 -1.79 -26.58 -24.83
CA PHE A 202 -2.07 -27.82 -24.12
C PHE A 202 -3.53 -27.93 -23.68
N VAL A 203 -4.05 -26.88 -23.04
CA VAL A 203 -5.46 -26.79 -22.61
C VAL A 203 -6.39 -26.97 -23.80
N THR A 204 -6.16 -26.21 -24.86
CA THR A 204 -7.00 -26.24 -26.07
C THR A 204 -6.97 -27.62 -26.73
N ALA A 205 -5.77 -28.18 -26.94
CA ALA A 205 -5.58 -29.45 -27.61
C ALA A 205 -6.22 -30.61 -26.83
N THR A 206 -5.99 -30.68 -25.52
CA THR A 206 -6.52 -31.76 -24.67
C THR A 206 -8.03 -31.65 -24.44
N ALA A 207 -8.55 -30.43 -24.26
CA ALA A 207 -9.99 -30.22 -24.14
C ALA A 207 -10.74 -30.64 -25.41
N LEU A 208 -10.20 -30.32 -26.59
CA LEU A 208 -10.80 -30.72 -27.87
C LEU A 208 -10.61 -32.22 -28.15
N ALA A 209 -9.45 -32.79 -27.84
CA ALA A 209 -9.17 -34.20 -28.11
C ALA A 209 -10.00 -35.16 -27.25
N THR A 210 -10.33 -34.76 -26.02
CA THR A 210 -11.16 -35.54 -25.08
C THR A 210 -12.65 -35.28 -25.24
N TYR A 211 -13.04 -34.26 -26.03
CA TYR A 211 -14.44 -33.91 -26.19
C TYR A 211 -15.17 -34.90 -27.09
N ASP A 212 -16.03 -35.72 -26.48
CA ASP A 212 -17.00 -36.53 -27.20
C ASP A 212 -18.40 -35.90 -27.12
N ARG A 213 -18.84 -35.34 -28.25
CA ARG A 213 -20.17 -34.74 -28.39
C ARG A 213 -21.30 -35.75 -28.13
N LYS A 214 -21.05 -37.05 -28.30
CA LYS A 214 -22.04 -38.11 -28.01
C LYS A 214 -22.26 -38.29 -26.51
N VAL A 215 -21.21 -38.12 -25.71
CA VAL A 215 -21.26 -38.28 -24.25
C VAL A 215 -21.72 -36.98 -23.58
N THR A 216 -21.19 -35.84 -24.01
CA THR A 216 -21.55 -34.54 -23.43
C THR A 216 -21.93 -33.57 -24.54
N PRO A 217 -23.23 -33.25 -24.74
CA PRO A 217 -23.68 -32.49 -25.90
C PRO A 217 -23.23 -31.02 -25.91
N ARG A 218 -22.72 -30.51 -24.78
CA ARG A 218 -22.23 -29.13 -24.64
C ARG A 218 -20.76 -29.15 -24.23
N PHE A 219 -19.90 -28.56 -25.06
CA PHE A 219 -18.46 -28.48 -24.84
C PHE A 219 -18.08 -27.94 -23.46
N TYR A 220 -18.70 -26.86 -22.99
CA TYR A 220 -18.33 -26.29 -21.68
C TYR A 220 -18.60 -27.24 -20.49
N LYS A 221 -19.62 -28.11 -20.58
CA LYS A 221 -19.90 -29.10 -19.53
C LYS A 221 -18.82 -30.16 -19.47
N HIS A 222 -18.33 -30.58 -20.64
CA HIS A 222 -17.16 -31.45 -20.73
C HIS A 222 -15.91 -30.77 -20.19
N PHE A 223 -15.66 -29.54 -20.65
CA PHE A 223 -14.49 -28.75 -20.26
C PHE A 223 -14.42 -28.55 -18.75
N VAL A 224 -15.46 -28.01 -18.12
CA VAL A 224 -15.46 -27.71 -16.68
C VAL A 224 -15.69 -28.97 -15.82
N GLY A 225 -16.27 -30.03 -16.40
CA GLY A 225 -16.49 -31.31 -15.74
C GLY A 225 -15.31 -32.25 -15.92
N ALA A 226 -15.45 -33.21 -16.85
CA ALA A 226 -14.52 -34.32 -17.02
C ALA A 226 -13.08 -33.88 -17.33
N TRP A 227 -12.90 -32.90 -18.23
CA TRP A 227 -11.56 -32.47 -18.62
C TRP A 227 -10.84 -31.74 -17.47
N TRP A 228 -11.51 -30.79 -16.82
CA TRP A 228 -10.94 -30.00 -15.73
C TRP A 228 -10.45 -30.90 -14.60
N GLN A 229 -11.31 -31.84 -14.17
CA GLN A 229 -11.01 -32.77 -13.09
C GLN A 229 -9.78 -33.64 -13.38
N GLY A 230 -9.66 -34.16 -14.60
CA GLY A 230 -8.56 -35.05 -14.98
C GLY A 230 -7.25 -34.34 -15.35
N THR A 231 -7.29 -33.05 -15.73
CA THR A 231 -6.18 -32.46 -16.51
C THR A 231 -5.64 -31.14 -15.98
N ILE A 232 -6.38 -30.40 -15.15
CA ILE A 232 -5.97 -29.04 -14.76
C ILE A 232 -4.69 -29.01 -13.91
N HIS A 233 -4.47 -30.01 -13.05
CA HIS A 233 -3.28 -30.12 -12.21
C HIS A 233 -1.99 -30.19 -13.05
N ARG A 234 -2.07 -30.84 -14.21
CA ARG A 234 -0.94 -31.03 -15.14
C ARG A 234 -0.42 -29.72 -15.72
N ILE A 235 -1.25 -28.67 -15.76
CA ILE A 235 -0.85 -27.35 -16.28
C ILE A 235 0.21 -26.70 -15.38
N ARG A 236 0.10 -26.87 -14.06
CA ARG A 236 1.09 -26.35 -13.09
C ARG A 236 2.41 -27.10 -13.19
N HIS A 237 2.34 -28.42 -13.28
CA HIS A 237 3.54 -29.24 -13.43
C HIS A 237 4.23 -28.96 -14.76
N LEU A 238 3.48 -28.82 -15.86
CA LEU A 238 4.02 -28.38 -17.15
C LEU A 238 4.75 -27.03 -17.02
N SER A 239 4.17 -26.06 -16.30
CA SER A 239 4.84 -24.80 -16.01
C SER A 239 6.17 -24.99 -15.29
N ILE A 240 6.18 -25.77 -14.22
CA ILE A 240 7.38 -25.97 -13.39
C ILE A 240 8.45 -26.74 -14.15
N GLU A 241 8.07 -27.77 -14.90
CA GLU A 241 8.98 -28.52 -15.78
C GLU A 241 9.65 -27.58 -16.79
N MET A 242 8.87 -26.71 -17.44
CA MET A 242 9.41 -25.72 -18.38
C MET A 242 10.32 -24.71 -17.68
N VAL A 243 9.95 -24.23 -16.49
CA VAL A 243 10.80 -23.33 -15.67
C VAL A 243 12.10 -24.03 -15.27
N ILE A 244 12.07 -25.30 -14.87
CA ILE A 244 13.27 -26.07 -14.55
C ILE A 244 14.15 -26.24 -15.78
N CYS A 245 13.58 -26.57 -16.95
CA CYS A 245 14.34 -26.71 -18.19
C CYS A 245 15.04 -25.40 -18.58
N LEU A 246 14.32 -24.28 -18.52
CA LEU A 246 14.87 -22.94 -18.75
C LEU A 246 15.90 -22.57 -17.68
N GLY A 247 15.66 -22.96 -16.43
CA GLY A 247 16.57 -22.78 -15.32
C GLY A 247 17.89 -23.53 -15.52
N ILE A 248 17.88 -24.77 -16.01
CA ILE A 248 19.09 -25.51 -16.36
C ILE A 248 19.87 -24.76 -17.46
N TYR A 249 19.16 -24.27 -18.49
CA TYR A 249 19.78 -23.46 -19.54
C TYR A 249 20.41 -22.18 -18.98
N TRP A 250 19.71 -21.46 -18.11
CA TRP A 250 20.23 -20.25 -17.46
C TRP A 250 21.37 -20.56 -16.48
N LEU A 251 21.34 -21.69 -15.79
CA LEU A 251 22.39 -22.11 -14.86
C LEU A 251 23.72 -22.25 -15.59
N LEU A 252 23.68 -22.85 -16.78
CA LEU A 252 24.85 -23.02 -17.63
C LEU A 252 25.35 -21.68 -18.21
N LYS A 253 24.45 -20.70 -18.42
CA LYS A 253 24.78 -19.44 -19.09
C LYS A 253 25.16 -18.29 -18.13
N ARG A 254 24.51 -18.19 -16.98
CA ARG A 254 24.53 -17.03 -16.06
C ARG A 254 24.88 -17.39 -14.61
N GLY A 255 24.99 -18.68 -14.28
CA GLY A 255 25.29 -19.12 -12.92
C GLY A 255 24.07 -19.21 -12.01
N ALA A 256 24.28 -19.67 -10.78
CA ALA A 256 23.21 -20.14 -9.90
C ALA A 256 22.29 -19.02 -9.37
N VAL A 257 22.87 -17.88 -8.95
CA VAL A 257 22.10 -16.78 -8.34
C VAL A 257 21.16 -16.15 -9.36
N ASP A 258 21.69 -15.78 -10.53
CA ASP A 258 20.88 -15.22 -11.63
C ASP A 258 19.80 -16.19 -12.09
N THR A 259 20.12 -17.47 -12.17
CA THR A 259 19.14 -18.51 -12.52
C THR A 259 17.99 -18.57 -11.52
N MET A 260 18.29 -18.54 -10.23
CA MET A 260 17.24 -18.53 -9.21
C MET A 260 16.36 -17.29 -9.35
N ALA A 261 16.95 -16.10 -9.53
CA ALA A 261 16.20 -14.86 -9.74
C ALA A 261 15.28 -14.94 -10.97
N LEU A 262 15.80 -15.36 -12.13
CA LEU A 262 15.04 -15.48 -13.38
C LEU A 262 13.90 -16.51 -13.25
N CYS A 263 14.14 -17.65 -12.61
CA CYS A 263 13.11 -18.67 -12.34
C CYS A 263 12.00 -18.12 -11.45
N VAL A 264 12.36 -17.40 -10.38
CA VAL A 264 11.39 -16.77 -9.47
C VAL A 264 10.55 -15.73 -10.22
N GLU A 265 11.17 -14.93 -11.09
CA GLU A 265 10.48 -13.92 -11.88
C GLU A 265 9.49 -14.55 -12.88
N VAL A 266 9.90 -15.61 -13.59
CA VAL A 266 8.98 -16.36 -14.46
C VAL A 266 7.79 -16.93 -13.68
N LEU A 267 8.02 -17.53 -12.51
CA LEU A 267 6.94 -18.08 -11.68
C LEU A 267 5.92 -17.00 -11.27
N LEU A 268 6.38 -15.79 -10.97
CA LEU A 268 5.52 -14.65 -10.69
C LEU A 268 4.63 -14.29 -11.89
N TYR A 269 5.18 -14.32 -13.11
CA TYR A 269 4.41 -14.06 -14.34
C TYR A 269 3.39 -15.15 -14.67
N LEU A 270 3.71 -16.41 -14.38
CA LEU A 270 2.81 -17.54 -14.66
C LEU A 270 1.50 -17.51 -13.86
N ASN A 271 1.45 -16.73 -12.78
CA ASN A 271 0.24 -16.49 -12.00
C ASN A 271 -0.75 -15.49 -12.64
N LEU A 272 -0.30 -14.66 -13.58
CA LEU A 272 -1.11 -13.59 -14.18
C LEU A 272 -2.33 -14.10 -14.96
N PRO A 273 -2.25 -15.14 -15.82
CA PRO A 273 -3.43 -15.63 -16.54
C PRO A 273 -4.54 -16.13 -15.61
N HIS A 274 -4.15 -16.81 -14.52
CA HIS A 274 -5.09 -17.30 -13.52
C HIS A 274 -5.76 -16.13 -12.76
N LEU A 275 -4.97 -15.14 -12.35
CA LEU A 275 -5.50 -13.91 -11.74
C LEU A 275 -6.43 -13.16 -12.70
N PHE A 276 -6.05 -13.03 -13.97
CA PHE A 276 -6.86 -12.40 -15.00
C PHE A 276 -8.22 -13.10 -15.13
N GLY A 277 -8.23 -14.44 -15.17
CA GLY A 277 -9.47 -15.24 -15.17
C GLY A 277 -10.36 -14.92 -13.97
N PHE A 278 -9.78 -14.85 -12.77
CA PHE A 278 -10.50 -14.48 -11.55
C PHE A 278 -11.04 -13.05 -11.59
N LEU A 279 -10.27 -12.08 -12.08
CA LEU A 279 -10.72 -10.70 -12.26
C LEU A 279 -11.93 -10.65 -13.20
N VAL A 280 -11.83 -11.26 -14.38
CA VAL A 280 -12.94 -11.30 -15.36
C VAL A 280 -14.19 -11.93 -14.76
N LEU A 281 -14.06 -13.07 -14.06
CA LEU A 281 -15.20 -13.73 -13.41
C LEU A 281 -15.77 -12.87 -12.28
N SER A 282 -14.93 -12.22 -11.49
CA SER A 282 -15.35 -11.35 -10.39
C SER A 282 -16.14 -10.13 -10.89
N PHE A 283 -15.75 -9.54 -12.03
CA PHE A 283 -16.52 -8.49 -12.70
C PHE A 283 -17.81 -9.04 -13.30
N THR A 284 -17.75 -10.17 -14.01
CA THR A 284 -18.92 -10.84 -14.60
C THR A 284 -20.00 -11.13 -13.56
N GLU A 285 -19.59 -11.66 -12.40
CA GLU A 285 -20.48 -11.98 -11.29
C GLU A 285 -21.09 -10.73 -10.66
N SER A 286 -20.30 -9.69 -10.42
CA SER A 286 -20.81 -8.41 -9.94
C SER A 286 -21.87 -7.87 -10.90
N SER A 287 -21.61 -7.94 -12.21
CA SER A 287 -22.55 -7.49 -13.23
C SER A 287 -23.83 -8.34 -13.28
N ALA A 288 -23.68 -9.66 -13.23
CA ALA A 288 -24.82 -10.58 -13.20
C ALA A 288 -25.68 -10.38 -11.96
N ARG A 289 -25.06 -10.21 -10.79
CA ARG A 289 -25.74 -9.94 -9.52
C ARG A 289 -26.48 -8.61 -9.55
N MET A 290 -25.90 -7.57 -10.15
CA MET A 290 -26.60 -6.29 -10.31
C MET A 290 -27.83 -6.42 -11.21
N LEU A 291 -27.71 -7.09 -12.36
CA LEU A 291 -28.86 -7.34 -13.22
C LEU A 291 -29.96 -8.11 -12.45
N GLN A 292 -29.58 -9.13 -11.68
CA GLN A 292 -30.51 -9.86 -10.83
C GLN A 292 -31.16 -8.98 -9.75
N SER A 293 -30.39 -8.10 -9.11
CA SER A 293 -30.87 -7.12 -8.14
C SER A 293 -31.88 -6.15 -8.77
N ILE A 294 -31.59 -5.64 -9.97
CA ILE A 294 -32.51 -4.77 -10.72
C ILE A 294 -33.81 -5.50 -11.07
N PHE A 295 -33.73 -6.74 -11.56
CA PHE A 295 -34.92 -7.54 -11.85
C PHE A 295 -35.74 -7.87 -10.60
N TRP A 296 -35.09 -8.10 -9.47
CA TRP A 296 -35.79 -8.30 -8.19
C TRP A 296 -36.48 -7.00 -7.74
N LEU A 297 -35.79 -5.85 -7.83
CA LEU A 297 -36.35 -4.55 -7.46
C LEU A 297 -37.52 -4.13 -8.34
N ASN A 298 -37.49 -4.45 -9.63
CA ASN A 298 -38.61 -4.17 -10.53
C ASN A 298 -39.87 -4.99 -10.19
N ARG A 299 -39.70 -6.16 -9.54
CA ARG A 299 -40.81 -6.99 -9.03
C ARG A 299 -41.31 -6.52 -7.66
N HIS A 300 -40.43 -5.94 -6.85
CA HIS A 300 -40.72 -5.44 -5.51
C HIS A 300 -40.58 -3.91 -5.45
N ARG A 301 -41.43 -3.21 -6.22
CA ARG A 301 -41.34 -1.74 -6.37
C ARG A 301 -41.63 -1.00 -5.06
N GLU A 302 -42.40 -1.61 -4.18
CA GLU A 302 -42.72 -1.13 -2.84
C GLU A 302 -41.48 -0.97 -1.94
N GLU A 303 -40.40 -1.68 -2.23
CA GLU A 303 -39.16 -1.64 -1.47
C GLU A 303 -38.16 -0.59 -1.98
N VAL A 304 -38.44 0.04 -3.13
CA VAL A 304 -37.61 1.11 -3.70
C VAL A 304 -37.32 2.23 -2.70
N PRO A 305 -38.29 2.74 -1.90
CA PRO A 305 -38.00 3.85 -0.99
C PRO A 305 -37.05 3.44 0.16
N SER A 306 -37.06 2.18 0.61
CA SER A 306 -36.09 1.68 1.61
C SER A 306 -34.67 1.65 1.05
N ILE A 307 -34.51 1.24 -0.21
CA ILE A 307 -33.21 1.25 -0.89
C ILE A 307 -32.77 2.68 -1.15
N VAL A 308 -33.65 3.55 -1.65
CA VAL A 308 -33.34 4.97 -1.86
C VAL A 308 -32.88 5.58 -0.55
N LEU A 309 -33.62 5.42 0.55
CA LEU A 309 -33.23 5.95 1.86
C LEU A 309 -31.87 5.42 2.35
N LEU A 310 -31.60 4.13 2.15
CA LEU A 310 -30.33 3.51 2.55
C LEU A 310 -29.13 4.03 1.74
N VAL A 311 -29.26 4.20 0.42
CA VAL A 311 -28.13 4.58 -0.45
C VAL A 311 -28.03 6.10 -0.65
N THR A 312 -29.10 6.87 -0.41
CA THR A 312 -29.14 8.32 -0.67
C THR A 312 -27.95 9.06 -0.05
N PRO A 313 -27.58 8.87 1.23
CA PRO A 313 -26.45 9.61 1.81
C PRO A 313 -25.14 9.39 1.02
N GLN A 314 -24.88 8.16 0.60
CA GLN A 314 -23.69 7.80 -0.16
C GLN A 314 -23.80 8.23 -1.64
N GLN A 315 -24.97 8.11 -2.27
CA GLN A 315 -25.17 8.57 -3.65
C GLN A 315 -25.10 10.08 -3.75
N THR A 316 -25.62 10.84 -2.79
CA THR A 316 -25.51 12.30 -2.80
C THR A 316 -24.04 12.72 -2.76
N MET A 317 -23.22 12.07 -1.92
CA MET A 317 -21.77 12.29 -1.89
C MET A 317 -21.12 11.93 -3.23
N ILE A 318 -21.46 10.79 -3.84
CA ILE A 318 -20.88 10.34 -5.13
C ILE A 318 -21.32 11.24 -6.28
N LEU A 319 -22.59 11.65 -6.34
CA LEU A 319 -23.12 12.56 -7.36
C LEU A 319 -22.48 13.94 -7.24
N PHE A 320 -22.28 14.43 -6.02
CA PHE A 320 -21.50 15.64 -5.77
C PHE A 320 -20.05 15.48 -6.27
N SER A 321 -19.44 14.33 -5.99
CA SER A 321 -18.09 13.99 -6.49
C SER A 321 -18.04 13.91 -8.02
N LEU A 322 -19.03 13.28 -8.66
CA LEU A 322 -19.15 13.18 -10.12
C LEU A 322 -19.27 14.56 -10.77
N TRP A 323 -20.07 15.44 -10.19
CA TRP A 323 -20.21 16.82 -10.66
C TRP A 323 -18.89 17.58 -10.52
N TRP A 324 -18.18 17.37 -9.41
CA TRP A 324 -16.88 17.97 -9.15
C TRP A 324 -15.81 17.49 -10.14
N PHE A 325 -15.73 16.18 -10.40
CA PHE A 325 -14.73 15.55 -11.27
C PHE A 325 -15.22 15.31 -12.71
N LYS A 326 -16.21 16.09 -13.19
CA LYS A 326 -16.87 15.87 -14.50
C LYS A 326 -15.94 15.91 -15.72
N PHE A 327 -14.73 16.46 -15.58
CA PHE A 327 -13.73 16.52 -16.64
C PHE A 327 -12.63 15.45 -16.52
N HIS A 328 -12.74 14.54 -15.54
CA HIS A 328 -11.77 13.47 -15.31
C HIS A 328 -12.39 12.10 -15.65
N PRO A 329 -12.14 11.54 -16.86
CA PRO A 329 -12.83 10.33 -17.33
C PRO A 329 -12.57 9.10 -16.46
N VAL A 330 -11.37 8.99 -15.89
CA VAL A 330 -11.01 7.91 -14.96
C VAL A 330 -11.86 8.01 -13.70
N ALA A 331 -11.91 9.19 -13.05
CA ALA A 331 -12.73 9.40 -11.86
C ALA A 331 -14.21 9.12 -12.14
N LEU A 332 -14.74 9.59 -13.26
CA LEU A 332 -16.11 9.28 -13.71
C LEU A 332 -16.35 7.75 -13.82
N CYS A 333 -15.40 7.01 -14.38
CA CYS A 333 -15.47 5.56 -14.46
C CYS A 333 -15.47 4.90 -13.06
N LEU A 334 -14.57 5.33 -12.16
CA LEU A 334 -14.48 4.84 -10.78
C LEU A 334 -15.79 5.08 -10.01
N PHE A 335 -16.35 6.30 -10.10
CA PHE A 335 -17.61 6.64 -9.44
C PHE A 335 -18.80 5.87 -10.01
N THR A 336 -18.86 5.71 -11.33
CA THR A 336 -19.91 4.89 -11.96
C THR A 336 -19.84 3.45 -11.47
N GLY A 337 -18.63 2.87 -11.41
CA GLY A 337 -18.40 1.54 -10.86
C GLY A 337 -18.79 1.45 -9.38
N LEU A 338 -18.46 2.46 -8.58
CA LEU A 338 -18.80 2.51 -7.15
C LEU A 338 -20.32 2.58 -6.94
N THR A 339 -21.02 3.48 -7.64
CA THR A 339 -22.49 3.58 -7.61
C THR A 339 -23.13 2.26 -7.98
N PHE A 340 -22.62 1.61 -9.03
CA PHE A 340 -23.09 0.29 -9.46
C PHE A 340 -22.96 -0.76 -8.34
N LEU A 341 -21.81 -0.84 -7.69
CA LEU A 341 -21.55 -1.79 -6.61
C LEU A 341 -22.39 -1.50 -5.36
N LEU A 342 -22.50 -0.23 -4.96
CA LEU A 342 -23.29 0.19 -3.79
C LEU A 342 -24.78 -0.10 -3.97
N CYS A 343 -25.36 0.29 -5.11
CA CYS A 343 -26.76 0.01 -5.42
C CYS A 343 -27.02 -1.50 -5.46
N SER A 344 -26.14 -2.26 -6.12
CA SER A 344 -26.23 -3.73 -6.16
C SER A 344 -26.22 -4.32 -4.75
N ARG A 345 -25.34 -3.82 -3.87
CA ARG A 345 -25.19 -4.33 -2.50
C ARG A 345 -26.36 -3.94 -1.61
N ALA A 346 -26.86 -2.71 -1.70
CA ALA A 346 -28.01 -2.26 -0.93
C ALA A 346 -29.26 -3.11 -1.23
N ILE A 347 -29.52 -3.38 -2.51
CA ILE A 347 -30.60 -4.29 -2.92
C ILE A 347 -30.38 -5.69 -2.32
N GLN A 348 -29.15 -6.22 -2.37
CA GLN A 348 -28.86 -7.53 -1.76
C GLN A 348 -29.05 -7.56 -0.25
N LEU A 349 -28.71 -6.49 0.47
CA LEU A 349 -28.89 -6.41 1.92
C LEU A 349 -30.37 -6.40 2.29
N LEU A 350 -31.19 -5.66 1.54
CA LEU A 350 -32.63 -5.70 1.71
C LEU A 350 -33.18 -7.10 1.46
N ARG A 351 -32.77 -7.76 0.37
CA ARG A 351 -33.17 -9.15 0.07
C ARG A 351 -32.77 -10.13 1.18
N GLN A 352 -31.60 -9.95 1.77
CA GLN A 352 -31.13 -10.76 2.90
C GLN A 352 -31.94 -10.50 4.16
N PHE A 353 -32.29 -9.24 4.43
CA PHE A 353 -33.11 -8.88 5.57
C PHE A 353 -34.54 -9.44 5.43
N ASP A 354 -35.12 -9.30 4.25
CA ASP A 354 -36.47 -9.76 3.92
C ASP A 354 -36.65 -11.28 4.06
N THR A 355 -35.57 -12.05 3.91
CA THR A 355 -35.58 -13.52 4.00
C THR A 355 -35.11 -14.09 5.34
N PHE A 356 -34.69 -13.24 6.29
CA PHE A 356 -34.05 -13.68 7.53
C PHE A 356 -34.67 -13.11 8.81
N GLY A 357 -35.15 -11.86 8.78
CA GLY A 357 -35.69 -11.21 9.96
C GLY A 357 -37.05 -11.78 10.37
N ASP A 358 -37.38 -11.74 11.65
CA ASP A 358 -38.75 -11.94 12.14
C ASP A 358 -39.73 -10.91 11.54
N ASP A 359 -39.18 -9.80 11.06
CA ASP A 359 -39.87 -8.73 10.34
C ASP A 359 -39.89 -8.91 8.81
N GLY A 360 -39.25 -9.96 8.27
CA GLY A 360 -39.18 -10.24 6.84
C GLY A 360 -40.47 -10.79 6.23
N SER A 361 -40.58 -10.77 4.91
CA SER A 361 -41.74 -11.32 4.20
C SER A 361 -41.75 -12.85 4.15
N VAL A 362 -40.58 -13.48 4.23
CA VAL A 362 -40.42 -14.93 4.14
C VAL A 362 -39.33 -15.42 5.09
N LEU A 363 -39.61 -16.49 5.83
CA LEU A 363 -38.61 -17.17 6.64
C LEU A 363 -38.27 -18.54 6.03
N TRP A 364 -36.98 -18.77 5.80
CA TRP A 364 -36.45 -20.08 5.44
C TRP A 364 -35.84 -20.76 6.66
N LYS A 365 -36.26 -21.98 6.96
CA LYS A 365 -35.73 -22.80 8.06
C LYS A 365 -35.55 -24.26 7.64
N GLU A 366 -34.74 -24.99 8.39
CA GLU A 366 -34.70 -26.44 8.32
C GLU A 366 -36.00 -27.01 8.90
N ARG A 367 -36.61 -27.96 8.20
CA ARG A 367 -37.89 -28.58 8.58
C ARG A 367 -37.76 -29.36 9.87
N ASP A 368 -36.67 -30.10 10.02
CA ASP A 368 -36.50 -31.09 11.09
C ASP A 368 -35.98 -30.44 12.38
N SER A 369 -35.01 -29.52 12.29
CA SER A 369 -34.43 -28.83 13.44
C SER A 369 -35.15 -27.52 13.80
N GLY A 370 -35.87 -26.93 12.85
CA GLY A 370 -36.41 -25.57 12.97
C GLY A 370 -35.35 -24.46 12.90
N GLU A 371 -34.07 -24.79 12.70
CA GLU A 371 -32.97 -23.83 12.64
C GLU A 371 -33.12 -22.92 11.41
N ARG A 372 -32.86 -21.62 11.59
CA ARG A 372 -32.98 -20.64 10.50
C ARG A 372 -31.87 -20.84 9.48
N ILE A 373 -32.24 -20.80 8.20
CA ILE A 373 -31.26 -20.81 7.13
C ILE A 373 -30.51 -19.48 7.12
N PRO A 374 -29.16 -19.48 6.99
CA PRO A 374 -28.38 -18.25 6.95
C PRO A 374 -28.89 -17.26 5.89
N PRO A 375 -28.88 -15.93 6.15
CA PRO A 375 -29.55 -14.93 5.31
C PRO A 375 -29.10 -14.93 3.84
N HIS A 376 -27.83 -15.26 3.60
CA HIS A 376 -27.26 -15.32 2.25
C HIS A 376 -27.74 -16.52 1.44
N ILE A 377 -28.07 -17.64 2.11
CA ILE A 377 -28.65 -18.84 1.50
C ILE A 377 -30.17 -18.64 1.36
N ALA A 378 -30.84 -18.10 2.38
CA ALA A 378 -32.27 -17.80 2.33
C ALA A 378 -32.64 -16.87 1.16
N ALA A 379 -31.87 -15.79 0.94
CA ALA A 379 -32.05 -14.91 -0.21
C ALA A 379 -31.87 -15.60 -1.57
N LEU A 380 -31.00 -16.61 -1.63
CA LEU A 380 -30.77 -17.42 -2.84
C LEU A 380 -31.94 -18.37 -3.10
N LEU A 381 -32.43 -19.03 -2.05
CA LEU A 381 -33.58 -19.92 -2.11
C LEU A 381 -34.83 -19.18 -2.56
N GLU A 382 -35.06 -17.99 -2.01
CA GLU A 382 -36.19 -17.15 -2.40
C GLU A 382 -36.09 -16.71 -3.87
N ASP A 383 -34.93 -16.25 -4.35
CA ASP A 383 -34.75 -15.86 -5.76
C ASP A 383 -35.09 -17.00 -6.72
N ALA A 384 -34.64 -18.20 -6.36
CA ALA A 384 -34.81 -19.38 -7.20
C ALA A 384 -36.26 -19.90 -7.14
N HIS A 385 -36.90 -19.84 -5.96
CA HIS A 385 -38.31 -20.14 -5.78
C HIS A 385 -39.20 -19.19 -6.59
N GLU A 386 -39.02 -17.87 -6.44
CA GLU A 386 -39.79 -16.86 -7.16
C GLU A 386 -39.67 -16.99 -8.68
N ARG A 387 -38.48 -17.37 -9.18
CA ARG A 387 -38.23 -17.58 -10.62
C ARG A 387 -38.66 -18.95 -11.12
N ARG A 388 -39.17 -19.83 -10.25
CA ARG A 388 -39.51 -21.22 -10.55
C ARG A 388 -38.35 -21.97 -11.20
N HIS A 389 -37.13 -21.69 -10.74
CA HIS A 389 -35.93 -22.38 -11.21
C HIS A 389 -35.65 -23.56 -10.29
N PRO A 390 -35.57 -24.80 -10.81
CA PRO A 390 -35.36 -25.99 -9.99
C PRO A 390 -33.96 -26.06 -9.37
N VAL A 391 -33.00 -25.31 -9.93
CA VAL A 391 -31.62 -25.22 -9.44
C VAL A 391 -31.30 -23.74 -9.23
N PRO A 392 -30.82 -23.34 -8.03
CA PRO A 392 -30.53 -21.96 -7.75
C PRO A 392 -29.40 -21.42 -8.61
N SER A 393 -29.48 -20.13 -8.92
CA SER A 393 -28.50 -19.43 -9.74
C SER A 393 -27.26 -19.02 -8.95
N MET A 394 -26.69 -19.88 -8.10
CA MET A 394 -25.37 -19.63 -7.52
C MET A 394 -24.70 -20.94 -7.12
N VAL A 395 -23.38 -21.02 -7.31
CA VAL A 395 -22.58 -22.20 -6.97
C VAL A 395 -21.79 -21.90 -5.70
N SER A 396 -22.14 -22.58 -4.61
CA SER A 396 -21.27 -22.66 -3.43
C SER A 396 -20.58 -24.02 -3.45
N LEU A 397 -19.33 -24.06 -2.99
CA LEU A 397 -18.59 -25.33 -2.84
C LEU A 397 -19.11 -26.18 -1.68
N ASP A 398 -19.84 -25.55 -0.75
CA ASP A 398 -20.25 -26.13 0.53
C ASP A 398 -21.64 -26.76 0.49
N PHE A 399 -22.48 -26.46 -0.51
CA PHE A 399 -23.85 -26.96 -0.54
C PHE A 399 -24.40 -27.15 -1.96
N SER A 400 -25.24 -28.16 -2.14
CA SER A 400 -26.08 -28.36 -3.31
C SER A 400 -27.55 -28.24 -2.94
N LEU A 401 -28.35 -27.64 -3.81
CA LEU A 401 -29.75 -27.32 -3.55
C LEU A 401 -30.65 -27.93 -4.62
N ASP A 402 -31.68 -28.64 -4.18
CA ASP A 402 -32.76 -29.16 -5.02
C ASP A 402 -34.08 -28.58 -4.53
N LEU A 403 -34.52 -27.50 -5.19
CA LEU A 403 -35.75 -26.80 -4.85
C LEU A 403 -37.01 -27.57 -5.26
N ALA A 404 -36.91 -28.49 -6.22
CA ALA A 404 -38.04 -29.35 -6.56
C ALA A 404 -38.34 -30.32 -5.42
N LYS A 405 -37.30 -30.79 -4.72
CA LYS A 405 -37.44 -31.63 -3.53
C LYS A 405 -37.50 -30.86 -2.22
N MET A 406 -37.29 -29.53 -2.24
CA MET A 406 -37.10 -28.69 -1.05
C MET A 406 -36.04 -29.28 -0.12
N THR A 407 -34.89 -29.67 -0.69
CA THR A 407 -33.77 -30.24 0.06
C THR A 407 -32.46 -29.51 -0.23
N MET A 408 -31.61 -29.45 0.79
CA MET A 408 -30.27 -28.91 0.75
C MET A 408 -29.31 -29.98 1.24
N LYS A 409 -28.26 -30.28 0.47
CA LYS A 409 -27.16 -31.13 0.96
C LYS A 409 -25.96 -30.25 1.24
N ILE A 410 -25.49 -30.23 2.49
CA ILE A 410 -24.24 -29.56 2.86
C ILE A 410 -23.12 -30.58 2.67
N ARG A 411 -22.07 -30.27 1.92
CA ARG A 411 -21.06 -31.27 1.51
C ARG A 411 -20.33 -31.97 2.67
N ASN A 412 -20.22 -31.31 3.83
CA ASN A 412 -19.64 -31.88 5.06
C ASN A 412 -20.66 -32.60 5.96
N ARG A 413 -21.92 -32.71 5.55
CA ARG A 413 -22.95 -33.52 6.20
C ARG A 413 -23.53 -34.49 5.16
N ASP A 414 -23.52 -35.77 5.44
CA ASP A 414 -24.15 -36.74 4.52
C ASP A 414 -25.68 -36.59 4.48
N ASP A 415 -26.24 -35.90 5.47
CA ASP A 415 -27.67 -35.65 5.61
C ASP A 415 -28.19 -34.65 4.57
N LEU A 416 -29.28 -35.05 3.91
CA LEU A 416 -30.14 -34.15 3.14
C LEU A 416 -31.02 -33.36 4.12
N ILE A 417 -30.75 -32.07 4.22
CA ILE A 417 -31.51 -31.13 5.05
C ILE A 417 -32.80 -30.79 4.30
N SER A 418 -33.95 -31.19 4.84
CA SER A 418 -35.24 -30.73 4.33
C SER A 418 -35.43 -29.27 4.72
N ILE A 419 -35.72 -28.41 3.75
CA ILE A 419 -35.95 -26.98 3.98
C ILE A 419 -37.43 -26.63 3.85
N GLU A 420 -37.88 -25.65 4.61
CA GLU A 420 -39.24 -25.15 4.61
C GLU A 420 -39.25 -23.63 4.39
N ARG A 421 -40.20 -23.18 3.57
CA ARG A 421 -40.48 -21.76 3.32
C ARG A 421 -41.75 -21.38 4.07
N ILE A 422 -41.64 -20.49 5.05
CA ILE A 422 -42.77 -19.97 5.82
C ILE A 422 -43.06 -18.54 5.37
N PRO A 423 -44.20 -18.28 4.70
CA PRO A 423 -44.60 -16.92 4.38
C PRO A 423 -45.02 -16.18 5.66
N SER A 424 -44.58 -14.92 5.79
CA SER A 424 -44.98 -14.05 6.90
C SER A 424 -46.45 -13.62 6.74
N PRO A 425 -47.25 -13.59 7.83
CA PRO A 425 -48.65 -13.19 7.78
C PRO A 425 -48.86 -11.72 7.42
N ASN A 426 -47.81 -10.88 7.46
CA ASN A 426 -47.90 -9.46 7.14
C ASN A 426 -46.74 -8.99 6.22
N PRO A 427 -46.83 -9.27 4.90
CA PRO A 427 -45.66 -9.40 4.04
C PRO A 427 -45.10 -8.11 3.39
N ARG A 428 -45.66 -6.91 3.62
CA ARG A 428 -45.33 -5.73 2.77
C ARG A 428 -45.00 -4.44 3.54
N GLY A 429 -43.91 -3.78 3.17
CA GLY A 429 -43.63 -2.37 3.49
C GLY A 429 -43.06 -2.08 4.89
N LYS A 430 -42.60 -3.10 5.64
CA LYS A 430 -41.96 -2.89 6.95
C LYS A 430 -40.54 -2.33 6.87
N GLY A 431 -39.85 -2.43 5.74
CA GLY A 431 -38.45 -2.00 5.58
C GLY A 431 -38.19 -0.55 5.99
N LEU A 432 -39.09 0.39 5.65
CA LEU A 432 -38.98 1.80 6.06
C LEU A 432 -39.29 2.05 7.54
N ARG A 433 -40.09 1.19 8.18
CA ARG A 433 -40.56 1.37 9.56
C ARG A 433 -39.75 0.56 10.58
N SER A 434 -38.99 -0.43 10.14
CA SER A 434 -38.21 -1.30 11.02
C SER A 434 -36.81 -0.72 11.23
N TYR A 435 -36.58 -0.19 12.43
CA TYR A 435 -35.24 0.16 12.92
C TYR A 435 -34.24 -1.02 12.76
N ASN A 436 -34.74 -2.26 12.84
CA ASN A 436 -33.95 -3.49 12.67
C ASN A 436 -33.35 -3.61 11.26
N PHE A 437 -34.01 -3.08 10.23
CA PHE A 437 -33.44 -3.10 8.88
C PHE A 437 -32.20 -2.22 8.79
N PHE A 438 -32.27 -0.97 9.28
CA PHE A 438 -31.15 -0.04 9.19
C PHE A 438 -29.97 -0.46 10.07
N SER A 439 -30.23 -0.98 11.28
CA SER A 439 -29.17 -1.53 12.13
C SER A 439 -28.51 -2.78 11.50
N PHE A 440 -29.25 -3.57 10.73
CA PHE A 440 -28.71 -4.69 9.95
C PHE A 440 -27.93 -4.24 8.71
N ALA A 441 -28.47 -3.30 7.94
CA ALA A 441 -27.97 -2.95 6.61
C ALA A 441 -26.84 -1.94 6.63
N PHE A 442 -26.92 -0.90 7.47
CA PHE A 442 -25.95 0.20 7.47
C PHE A 442 -24.52 -0.25 7.78
N PRO A 443 -24.25 -1.03 8.84
CA PRO A 443 -22.88 -1.50 9.12
C PRO A 443 -22.34 -2.41 8.00
N ARG A 444 -23.22 -3.20 7.35
CA ARG A 444 -22.82 -4.11 6.28
C ARG A 444 -22.54 -3.40 4.97
N LEU A 445 -23.28 -2.33 4.68
CA LEU A 445 -23.07 -1.48 3.52
C LEU A 445 -21.80 -0.63 3.71
N ALA A 446 -21.64 0.00 4.87
CA ALA A 446 -20.48 0.84 5.20
C ALA A 446 -19.17 0.05 5.14
N THR A 447 -19.17 -1.19 5.65
CA THR A 447 -17.97 -2.01 5.59
C THR A 447 -17.78 -2.68 4.21
N MET A 448 -18.76 -2.63 3.30
CA MET A 448 -18.78 -3.37 2.03
C MET A 448 -18.66 -4.90 2.21
N GLN A 449 -19.34 -5.47 3.22
CA GLN A 449 -19.30 -6.94 3.40
C GLN A 449 -19.84 -7.60 2.14
N SER A 450 -19.06 -8.40 1.41
CA SER A 450 -19.60 -9.18 0.30
C SER A 450 -20.53 -10.27 0.84
N ALA A 451 -21.66 -10.54 0.18
CA ALA A 451 -22.45 -11.73 0.50
C ALA A 451 -21.57 -12.98 0.37
N ALA A 452 -21.46 -13.76 1.45
CA ALA A 452 -20.57 -14.92 1.61
C ALA A 452 -21.00 -16.15 0.79
N ALA A 453 -21.56 -15.94 -0.40
CA ALA A 453 -22.19 -16.98 -1.17
C ALA A 453 -21.22 -17.73 -2.12
N TYR A 454 -19.92 -17.39 -2.08
CA TYR A 454 -18.87 -18.08 -2.83
C TYR A 454 -17.75 -18.50 -1.89
N GLY A 455 -17.41 -19.79 -1.94
CA GLY A 455 -16.24 -20.39 -1.32
C GLY A 455 -16.50 -21.03 0.03
N GLY A 456 -15.65 -22.01 0.37
CA GLY A 456 -15.80 -22.82 1.57
C GLY A 456 -15.54 -22.08 2.88
N ALA A 457 -15.80 -22.71 4.02
CA ALA A 457 -15.56 -22.14 5.35
C ALA A 457 -14.12 -21.57 5.52
N ARG A 458 -13.11 -22.26 5.00
CA ARG A 458 -11.71 -21.81 5.01
C ARG A 458 -11.50 -20.52 4.21
N PHE A 459 -12.10 -20.44 3.03
CA PHE A 459 -12.06 -19.26 2.18
C PHE A 459 -12.69 -18.04 2.86
N ARG A 460 -13.82 -18.25 3.53
CA ARG A 460 -14.50 -17.20 4.30
C ARG A 460 -13.59 -16.63 5.39
N ASN A 461 -12.85 -17.49 6.10
CA ASN A 461 -11.93 -17.05 7.15
C ASN A 461 -10.78 -16.19 6.58
N VAL A 462 -10.17 -16.63 5.48
CA VAL A 462 -9.10 -15.86 4.81
C VAL A 462 -9.60 -14.51 4.32
N ARG A 463 -10.79 -14.46 3.70
CA ARG A 463 -11.39 -13.19 3.24
C ARG A 463 -11.68 -12.25 4.42
N VAL A 464 -12.19 -12.77 5.53
CA VAL A 464 -12.42 -11.97 6.75
C VAL A 464 -11.10 -11.43 7.28
N PHE A 465 -10.06 -12.26 7.37
CA PHE A 465 -8.74 -11.86 7.81
C PHE A 465 -8.10 -10.76 6.95
N LEU A 466 -8.03 -10.97 5.62
CA LEU A 466 -7.51 -9.96 4.68
C LEU A 466 -8.29 -8.66 4.77
N ARG A 467 -9.60 -8.75 4.93
CA ARG A 467 -10.47 -7.60 5.07
C ARG A 467 -10.21 -6.84 6.37
N SER A 468 -10.04 -7.55 7.49
CA SER A 468 -9.65 -6.94 8.76
C SER A 468 -8.32 -6.18 8.60
N ILE A 469 -7.31 -6.77 7.97
CA ILE A 469 -6.04 -6.08 7.69
C ILE A 469 -6.27 -4.81 6.85
N THR A 470 -6.98 -4.92 5.73
CA THR A 470 -7.20 -3.75 4.85
C THR A 470 -7.99 -2.63 5.55
N ILE A 471 -8.97 -2.99 6.38
CA ILE A 471 -9.75 -2.01 7.15
C ILE A 471 -8.89 -1.36 8.23
N THR A 472 -8.07 -2.14 8.95
CA THR A 472 -7.15 -1.60 9.97
C THR A 472 -6.15 -0.63 9.36
N LEU A 473 -5.51 -0.99 8.24
CA LEU A 473 -4.58 -0.10 7.53
C LEU A 473 -5.27 1.17 7.04
N LEU A 474 -6.48 1.04 6.51
CA LEU A 474 -7.26 2.19 6.06
C LEU A 474 -7.67 3.11 7.23
N LEU A 475 -8.11 2.55 8.35
CA LEU A 475 -8.48 3.32 9.54
C LEU A 475 -7.26 4.05 10.11
N ALA A 476 -6.09 3.40 10.13
CA ALA A 476 -4.84 4.04 10.52
C ALA A 476 -4.49 5.22 9.59
N PHE A 477 -4.63 5.04 8.27
CA PHE A 477 -4.42 6.12 7.30
C PHE A 477 -5.42 7.27 7.48
N VAL A 478 -6.71 6.97 7.65
CA VAL A 478 -7.74 7.98 7.93
C VAL A 478 -7.46 8.72 9.23
N PHE A 479 -6.97 8.03 10.26
CA PHE A 479 -6.58 8.65 11.53
C PHE A 479 -5.41 9.63 11.35
N ILE A 480 -4.37 9.25 10.60
CA ILE A 480 -3.24 10.15 10.28
C ILE A 480 -3.75 11.39 9.55
N VAL A 481 -4.56 11.22 8.51
CA VAL A 481 -5.12 12.32 7.72
C VAL A 481 -6.03 13.23 8.57
N ALA A 482 -6.87 12.65 9.43
CA ALA A 482 -7.70 13.41 10.36
C ALA A 482 -6.83 14.18 11.36
N GLY A 483 -5.74 13.58 11.83
CA GLY A 483 -4.73 14.21 12.68
C GLY A 483 -4.12 15.46 12.03
N VAL A 484 -3.78 15.41 10.73
CA VAL A 484 -3.29 16.58 9.98
C VAL A 484 -4.32 17.71 10.00
N ILE A 485 -5.58 17.42 9.73
CA ILE A 485 -6.66 18.43 9.73
C ILE A 485 -6.85 19.02 11.14
N VAL A 486 -6.86 18.17 12.17
CA VAL A 486 -7.02 18.62 13.57
C VAL A 486 -5.85 19.50 14.00
N GLN A 487 -4.61 19.14 13.66
CA GLN A 487 -3.44 19.94 14.01
C GLN A 487 -3.35 21.25 13.24
N ALA A 488 -3.86 21.30 12.01
CA ALA A 488 -4.02 22.55 11.28
C ALA A 488 -5.08 23.45 11.91
N ALA A 489 -6.22 22.89 12.35
CA ALA A 489 -7.27 23.64 13.01
C ALA A 489 -6.86 24.13 14.42
N PHE A 490 -5.96 23.39 15.08
CA PHE A 490 -5.43 23.70 16.40
C PHE A 490 -3.90 23.55 16.43
N PRO A 491 -3.15 24.54 15.93
CA PRO A 491 -1.68 24.49 15.90
C PRO A 491 -1.04 24.28 17.28
N SER A 492 -1.75 24.67 18.35
CA SER A 492 -1.36 24.42 19.74
C SER A 492 -1.33 22.94 20.15
N LEU A 493 -1.85 22.02 19.33
CA LEU A 493 -1.78 20.57 19.55
C LEU A 493 -0.51 19.91 18.99
N ARG A 494 0.40 20.68 18.37
CA ARG A 494 1.71 20.19 17.91
C ARG A 494 2.82 20.03 18.99
N PRO A 495 2.68 20.26 20.32
CA PRO A 495 3.87 20.30 21.15
C PRO A 495 4.29 18.94 21.75
N LEU A 496 5.45 18.45 21.31
CA LEU A 496 6.57 17.94 22.15
C LEU A 496 7.94 18.35 21.54
N PRO A 497 8.21 19.63 21.21
CA PRO A 497 9.52 20.03 20.68
C PRO A 497 10.62 19.76 21.70
N VAL A 498 11.82 19.43 21.21
CA VAL A 498 13.04 19.36 22.04
C VAL A 498 13.18 20.69 22.77
N LYS A 499 13.12 20.65 24.11
CA LYS A 499 13.31 21.86 24.91
C LYS A 499 14.79 22.04 25.18
N VAL A 500 15.27 23.24 24.89
CA VAL A 500 16.62 23.65 25.25
C VAL A 500 16.54 24.43 26.55
N ILE A 501 17.16 23.90 27.60
CA ILE A 501 17.23 24.55 28.92
C ILE A 501 18.68 24.94 29.14
N GLU A 502 18.92 26.23 29.31
CA GLU A 502 20.21 26.78 29.69
C GLU A 502 20.24 26.95 31.21
N ASP A 503 21.16 26.24 31.88
CA ASP A 503 21.32 26.25 33.35
C ASP A 503 22.63 26.98 33.70
N GLY A 504 22.58 28.31 33.63
CA GLY A 504 23.77 29.17 33.75
C GLY A 504 24.65 29.14 32.49
N GLN A 505 25.85 29.75 32.57
CA GLN A 505 26.73 29.93 31.40
C GLN A 505 27.49 28.65 30.97
N ASN A 506 27.48 27.61 31.78
CA ASN A 506 28.34 26.44 31.59
C ASN A 506 27.56 25.14 31.32
N ARG A 507 26.23 25.16 31.27
CA ARG A 507 25.43 23.93 31.15
C ARG A 507 24.24 24.13 30.22
N LEU A 508 24.14 23.26 29.22
CA LEU A 508 23.06 23.24 28.24
C LEU A 508 22.41 21.85 28.24
N ILE A 509 21.10 21.82 28.44
CA ILE A 509 20.31 20.59 28.51
C ILE A 509 19.35 20.54 27.33
N PHE A 510 19.43 19.47 26.56
CA PHE A 510 18.43 19.08 25.57
C PHE A 510 17.47 18.10 26.25
N ASP A 511 16.27 18.57 26.58
CA ASP A 511 15.19 17.76 27.15
C ASP A 511 14.29 17.31 25.99
N HIS A 512 14.64 16.16 25.41
CA HIS A 512 13.80 15.45 24.45
C HIS A 512 13.05 14.33 25.18
N TYR A 513 11.79 14.09 24.81
CA TYR A 513 10.91 13.12 25.51
C TYR A 513 11.53 11.72 25.65
N ILE A 514 12.40 11.35 24.71
CA ILE A 514 13.03 10.03 24.63
C ILE A 514 14.43 10.01 25.29
N VAL A 515 15.20 11.09 25.18
CA VAL A 515 16.61 11.16 25.64
C VAL A 515 16.92 12.56 26.17
N GLN A 516 17.64 12.63 27.29
CA GLN A 516 18.21 13.88 27.78
C GLN A 516 19.71 13.93 27.47
N LEU A 517 20.15 14.98 26.78
CA LEU A 517 21.57 15.24 26.50
C LEU A 517 22.02 16.48 27.26
N GLU A 518 23.15 16.37 27.95
CA GLU A 518 23.74 17.48 28.71
C GLU A 518 25.13 17.81 28.18
N LEU A 519 25.33 19.08 27.83
CA LEU A 519 26.60 19.65 27.43
C LEU A 519 27.08 20.60 28.52
N ASN A 520 28.31 20.36 29.00
CA ASN A 520 28.95 21.15 30.03
C ASN A 520 30.22 21.81 29.49
N ARG A 521 30.36 23.12 29.72
CA ARG A 521 31.58 23.86 29.41
C ARG A 521 32.45 23.87 30.67
N ASN A 522 33.56 23.13 30.65
CA ASN A 522 34.51 23.09 31.76
C ASN A 522 35.92 23.47 31.30
N PRO A 523 36.43 24.67 31.65
CA PRO A 523 37.74 25.14 31.22
C PRO A 523 38.92 24.33 31.79
N ASN A 524 38.69 23.51 32.83
CA ASN A 524 39.73 22.72 33.49
C ASN A 524 39.75 21.23 33.06
N SER A 525 38.91 20.83 32.09
CA SER A 525 38.76 19.43 31.67
C SER A 525 39.92 18.90 30.80
N ALA A 526 40.79 19.79 30.29
CA ALA A 526 41.93 19.45 29.44
C ALA A 526 42.96 18.50 30.09
N ALA A 527 42.91 18.28 31.41
CA ALA A 527 43.97 17.62 32.16
C ALA A 527 43.78 16.11 32.42
N LEU A 528 42.62 15.48 32.17
CA LEU A 528 42.36 14.11 32.66
C LEU A 528 42.22 12.99 31.61
N GLU A 529 42.10 13.28 30.31
CA GLU A 529 41.89 12.23 29.28
C GLU A 529 43.02 12.13 28.23
N ALA A 530 44.20 12.68 28.52
CA ALA A 530 45.38 12.57 27.65
C ALA A 530 46.10 11.20 27.75
N LEU A 531 45.37 10.10 27.93
CA LEU A 531 45.90 8.74 28.01
C LEU A 531 45.46 7.94 26.78
N SER A 532 46.27 8.00 25.71
CA SER A 532 46.40 7.01 24.61
C SER A 532 45.15 6.25 24.11
N VAL A 533 43.95 6.82 24.12
CA VAL A 533 42.78 6.17 23.52
C VAL A 533 42.76 6.47 22.03
N SER A 534 42.98 5.43 21.21
CA SER A 534 42.76 5.48 19.77
C SER A 534 41.26 5.63 19.49
N ASP A 535 40.91 6.25 18.37
CA ASP A 535 39.52 6.29 17.91
C ASP A 535 38.96 4.87 17.77
N GLU A 536 37.74 4.66 18.28
CA GLU A 536 37.04 3.37 18.18
C GLU A 536 36.57 3.12 16.75
N TYR A 537 36.22 4.20 16.03
CA TYR A 537 35.84 4.19 14.61
C TYR A 537 36.79 5.07 13.78
N PRO A 538 38.07 4.70 13.58
CA PRO A 538 39.06 5.58 12.94
C PRO A 538 38.66 6.10 11.55
N ALA A 539 37.96 5.28 10.76
CA ALA A 539 37.49 5.67 9.42
C ALA A 539 36.40 6.75 9.48
N LEU A 540 35.50 6.70 10.46
CA LEU A 540 34.44 7.68 10.69
C LEU A 540 34.97 8.94 11.38
N CYS A 541 35.78 8.77 12.43
CA CYS A 541 36.30 9.88 13.23
C CYS A 541 37.26 10.77 12.45
N ASN A 542 38.05 10.20 11.54
CA ASN A 542 38.93 10.97 10.64
C ASN A 542 38.25 11.39 9.33
N ARG A 543 36.98 11.04 9.12
CA ARG A 543 36.24 11.43 7.92
C ARG A 543 35.88 12.91 8.01
N ASN A 544 36.47 13.69 7.10
CA ASN A 544 36.10 15.08 6.89
C ASN A 544 35.38 15.22 5.55
N THR A 545 34.28 15.95 5.56
CA THR A 545 33.49 16.33 4.39
C THR A 545 33.60 17.84 4.27
N LYS A 546 34.41 18.33 3.30
CA LYS A 546 34.79 19.75 3.16
C LYS A 546 35.24 20.40 4.48
N ASP A 547 36.23 19.77 5.13
CA ASP A 547 36.80 20.21 6.42
C ASP A 547 35.81 20.27 7.59
N THR A 548 34.67 19.58 7.47
CA THR A 548 33.68 19.41 8.54
C THR A 548 33.65 17.95 8.97
N ASN A 549 33.79 17.70 10.27
CA ASN A 549 33.79 16.34 10.80
C ASN A 549 32.36 15.79 11.00
N ALA A 550 32.23 14.47 11.14
CA ALA A 550 30.93 13.81 11.30
C ALA A 550 30.17 14.27 12.55
N TRP A 551 30.86 14.65 13.64
CA TRP A 551 30.23 15.13 14.86
C TRP A 551 29.63 16.53 14.70
N GLU A 552 30.30 17.45 14.01
CA GLU A 552 29.75 18.77 13.67
C GLU A 552 28.46 18.63 12.86
N LEU A 553 28.46 17.79 11.81
CA LEU A 553 27.26 17.52 11.00
C LEU A 553 26.14 16.86 11.82
N ALA A 554 26.51 15.99 12.77
CA ALA A 554 25.55 15.36 13.68
C ALA A 554 24.88 16.41 14.59
N VAL A 555 25.64 17.34 15.16
CA VAL A 555 25.11 18.44 15.97
C VAL A 555 24.19 19.35 15.14
N LEU A 556 24.60 19.74 13.92
CA LEU A 556 23.75 20.55 13.04
C LEU A 556 22.45 19.82 12.63
N SER A 557 22.48 18.49 12.51
CA SER A 557 21.29 17.65 12.26
C SER A 557 20.40 17.50 13.51
N MET A 558 20.94 17.73 14.70
CA MET A 558 20.18 17.77 15.96
C MET A 558 19.53 19.14 16.20
N VAL A 559 20.25 20.24 15.91
CA VAL A 559 19.77 21.62 16.16
C VAL A 559 18.44 21.92 15.46
N VAL A 560 18.21 21.34 14.28
CA VAL A 560 16.97 21.54 13.49
C VAL A 560 15.70 20.94 14.10
N TYR A 561 15.82 20.09 15.14
CA TYR A 561 14.67 19.62 15.91
C TYR A 561 14.13 20.65 16.90
N VAL A 562 14.89 21.72 17.15
CA VAL A 562 14.48 22.80 18.03
C VAL A 562 13.62 23.79 17.26
N SER A 563 12.43 24.07 17.80
CA SER A 563 11.35 24.76 17.09
C SER A 563 11.55 26.26 16.92
N THR A 564 12.41 26.91 17.71
CA THR A 564 12.62 28.36 17.66
C THR A 564 14.04 28.71 17.20
N GLN A 565 14.14 29.69 16.30
CA GLN A 565 15.43 30.21 15.85
C GLN A 565 16.27 30.79 17.01
N SER A 566 15.60 31.33 18.04
CA SER A 566 16.26 31.79 19.26
C SER A 566 16.96 30.66 20.00
N ASP A 567 16.31 29.50 20.14
CA ASP A 567 16.91 28.36 20.84
C ASP A 567 17.98 27.68 19.98
N GLN A 568 17.81 27.64 18.66
CA GLN A 568 18.88 27.24 17.74
C GLN A 568 20.12 28.14 17.88
N SER A 569 19.92 29.46 17.93
CA SER A 569 20.99 30.43 18.14
C SER A 569 21.68 30.24 19.50
N LYS A 570 20.93 29.93 20.57
CA LYS A 570 21.50 29.62 21.89
C LYS A 570 22.45 28.42 21.82
N ILE A 571 22.06 27.35 21.14
CA ILE A 571 22.91 26.15 20.98
C ILE A 571 24.20 26.50 20.23
N LEU A 572 24.09 27.18 19.09
CA LEU A 572 25.25 27.57 18.30
C LEU A 572 26.19 28.49 19.10
N ASN A 573 25.65 29.48 19.82
CA ASN A 573 26.44 30.39 20.64
C ASN A 573 27.12 29.68 21.82
N PHE A 574 26.46 28.68 22.42
CA PHE A 574 27.05 27.86 23.48
C PHE A 574 28.26 27.06 22.98
N LEU A 575 28.13 26.48 21.79
CA LEU A 575 29.18 25.70 21.12
C LEU A 575 30.23 26.55 20.42
N TYR A 576 29.98 27.86 20.25
CA TYR A 576 30.82 28.72 19.44
C TYR A 576 32.26 28.80 19.97
N ASP A 577 33.18 28.46 19.08
CA ASP A 577 34.61 28.64 19.24
C ASP A 577 35.19 28.92 17.85
N ARG A 578 35.84 30.07 17.70
CA ARG A 578 36.37 30.56 16.43
C ARG A 578 37.28 29.54 15.72
N ASP A 579 38.02 28.76 16.50
CA ASP A 579 39.03 27.86 15.96
C ASP A 579 38.48 26.46 15.64
N SER A 580 37.38 26.07 16.29
CA SER A 580 36.85 24.70 16.22
C SER A 580 35.38 24.61 15.74
N PHE A 581 34.47 25.47 16.20
CA PHE A 581 33.03 25.48 15.85
C PHE A 581 32.54 26.92 15.57
N ASP A 582 32.56 27.34 14.31
CA ASP A 582 32.23 28.72 13.88
C ASP A 582 30.88 28.84 13.15
N TRP A 583 30.00 27.87 13.33
CA TRP A 583 28.71 27.79 12.64
C TRP A 583 27.74 28.87 13.12
N VAL A 584 27.16 29.62 12.17
CA VAL A 584 26.12 30.63 12.40
C VAL A 584 24.90 30.35 11.54
N LEU A 585 23.74 30.84 11.96
CA LEU A 585 22.53 30.82 11.12
C LEU A 585 22.71 31.79 9.95
N ALA A 586 22.42 31.34 8.73
CA ALA A 586 22.45 32.22 7.57
C ALA A 586 21.25 33.19 7.63
N THR A 587 21.51 34.50 7.60
CA THR A 587 20.50 35.56 7.78
C THR A 587 19.85 36.05 6.47
N HIS A 588 20.05 35.36 5.35
CA HIS A 588 19.65 35.83 4.02
C HIS A 588 18.13 35.72 3.67
N LEU A 589 17.23 35.55 4.64
CA LEU A 589 15.79 35.39 4.39
C LEU A 589 14.89 36.40 5.13
N GLU A 590 15.36 37.63 5.39
CA GLU A 590 14.46 38.71 5.85
C GLU A 590 13.53 39.25 4.74
N GLU A 591 13.85 39.11 3.45
CA GLU A 591 12.99 39.60 2.35
C GLU A 591 11.89 38.62 1.92
N SER A 592 11.87 37.39 2.44
CA SER A 592 10.78 36.42 2.25
C SER A 592 9.89 36.28 3.48
N ALA A 593 9.85 37.28 4.37
CA ALA A 593 8.98 37.35 5.54
C ALA A 593 7.45 37.36 5.23
N ASN A 594 7.06 37.15 3.96
CA ASN A 594 5.68 36.86 3.54
C ASN A 594 5.45 35.38 3.19
N ARG A 595 6.44 34.51 3.39
CA ARG A 595 6.29 33.04 3.32
C ARG A 595 6.67 32.43 4.68
N ASP A 596 5.87 32.69 5.70
CA ASP A 596 5.86 31.94 6.97
C ASP A 596 5.36 30.50 6.74
N VAL A 597 6.00 29.76 5.82
CA VAL A 597 5.52 28.49 5.27
C VAL A 597 6.64 27.45 5.39
N PHE A 598 6.65 26.77 6.56
CA PHE A 598 7.27 25.47 6.83
C PHE A 598 8.79 25.43 7.19
N ASN A 599 9.09 25.42 8.50
CA ASN A 599 10.44 25.32 9.12
C ASN A 599 10.99 23.88 9.16
N GLY A 600 11.11 23.21 8.00
CA GLY A 600 11.61 21.84 7.94
C GLY A 600 13.14 21.73 7.82
N PHE A 601 13.82 22.78 7.39
CA PHE A 601 15.28 22.79 7.21
C PHE A 601 15.87 24.12 7.66
N THR A 602 17.17 24.15 7.92
CA THR A 602 17.90 25.35 8.37
C THR A 602 19.23 25.43 7.66
N GLU A 603 19.60 26.65 7.27
CA GLU A 603 20.87 26.96 6.64
C GLU A 603 21.88 27.43 7.70
N PHE A 604 23.00 26.74 7.78
CA PHE A 604 24.15 27.09 8.61
C PHE A 604 25.32 27.50 7.71
N PHE A 605 26.04 28.55 8.09
CA PHE A 605 27.21 29.04 7.38
C PHE A 605 28.44 29.03 8.29
N SER A 606 29.57 28.56 7.77
CA SER A 606 30.89 28.68 8.40
C SER A 606 31.71 29.72 7.63
N PRO A 607 31.94 30.91 8.22
CA PRO A 607 32.79 31.93 7.61
C PRO A 607 34.22 31.44 7.37
N ARG A 608 34.77 30.61 8.27
CA ARG A 608 36.13 30.09 8.17
C ARG A 608 36.29 29.16 6.96
N ARG A 609 35.31 28.29 6.74
CA ARG A 609 35.34 27.27 5.68
C ARG A 609 34.74 27.76 4.37
N ASN A 610 34.08 28.93 4.37
CA ASN A 610 33.24 29.40 3.28
C ASN A 610 32.33 28.26 2.77
N LEU A 611 31.60 27.65 3.71
CA LEU A 611 30.83 26.43 3.53
C LEU A 611 29.43 26.64 4.11
N THR A 612 28.43 26.30 3.30
CA THR A 612 27.02 26.28 3.70
C THR A 612 26.60 24.84 3.97
N VAL A 613 25.99 24.60 5.13
CA VAL A 613 25.36 23.33 5.48
C VAL A 613 23.85 23.54 5.54
N VAL A 614 23.12 22.85 4.67
CA VAL A 614 21.66 22.80 4.72
C VAL A 614 21.26 21.57 5.51
N SER A 615 20.75 21.77 6.72
CA SER A 615 20.34 20.69 7.61
C SER A 615 18.84 20.51 7.55
N VAL A 616 18.40 19.26 7.32
CA VAL A 616 16.99 18.90 7.15
C VAL A 616 16.51 18.15 8.38
N ARG A 617 15.40 18.61 8.96
CA ARG A 617 14.76 18.01 10.12
C ARG A 617 14.11 16.67 9.73
N GLY A 618 14.22 15.67 10.61
CA GLY A 618 13.46 14.43 10.49
C GLY A 618 12.08 14.53 11.14
N THR A 619 11.45 13.37 11.32
CA THR A 619 10.07 13.25 11.77
C THR A 619 9.87 13.73 13.21
N ASP A 620 8.97 14.68 13.42
CA ASP A 620 8.36 14.93 14.72
C ASP A 620 7.18 13.97 14.91
N LEU A 621 7.25 13.07 15.90
CA LEU A 621 6.20 12.09 16.19
C LEU A 621 4.86 12.74 16.60
N THR A 622 4.89 14.00 17.02
CA THR A 622 3.69 14.80 17.28
C THR A 622 3.20 15.55 16.06
N SER A 623 3.87 15.52 14.90
CA SER A 623 3.39 16.09 13.65
C SER A 623 2.79 15.00 12.77
N PHE A 624 1.46 14.98 12.62
CA PHE A 624 0.81 14.06 11.67
C PHE A 624 1.22 14.33 10.22
N ALA A 625 1.64 15.56 9.90
CA ALA A 625 2.15 15.91 8.57
C ALA A 625 3.51 15.22 8.31
N ASP A 626 4.39 15.16 9.31
CA ASP A 626 5.68 14.47 9.21
C ASP A 626 5.47 12.96 9.09
N VAL A 627 4.55 12.38 9.88
CA VAL A 627 4.17 10.97 9.77
C VAL A 627 3.57 10.65 8.39
N LEU A 628 2.74 11.54 7.85
CA LEU A 628 2.18 11.38 6.51
C LEU A 628 3.30 11.38 5.45
N GLN A 629 4.35 12.18 5.65
CA GLN A 629 5.52 12.23 4.76
C GLN A 629 6.36 10.96 4.81
N ASP A 630 6.57 10.36 5.99
CA ASP A 630 7.22 9.05 6.11
C ASP A 630 6.46 7.97 5.34
N VAL A 631 5.14 7.94 5.53
CA VAL A 631 4.24 7.03 4.81
C VAL A 631 4.33 7.29 3.30
N ASN A 632 4.41 8.54 2.86
CA ASN A 632 4.61 8.89 1.44
C ASN A 632 5.88 8.34 0.85
N MET A 633 6.99 8.50 1.56
CA MET A 633 8.29 8.15 1.00
C MET A 633 8.54 6.65 1.04
N PHE A 634 8.10 5.94 2.10
CA PHE A 634 8.59 4.59 2.39
C PHE A 634 7.53 3.49 2.49
N PHE A 635 6.24 3.77 2.23
CA PHE A 635 5.19 2.73 2.32
C PHE A 635 5.46 1.53 1.41
N GLU A 636 5.82 1.74 0.15
CA GLU A 636 6.02 0.64 -0.82
C GLU A 636 7.23 -0.24 -0.44
N VAL A 637 8.31 0.39 0.01
CA VAL A 637 9.52 -0.30 0.48
C VAL A 637 9.24 -1.09 1.75
N SER A 638 8.51 -0.50 2.70
CA SER A 638 8.11 -1.17 3.95
C SER A 638 7.23 -2.39 3.66
N LEU A 639 6.30 -2.25 2.71
CA LEU A 639 5.46 -3.35 2.25
C LEU A 639 6.29 -4.46 1.60
N TYR A 640 7.28 -4.12 0.78
CA TYR A 640 8.22 -5.09 0.22
C TYR A 640 8.99 -5.85 1.31
N HIS A 641 9.50 -5.18 2.34
CA HIS A 641 10.22 -5.83 3.44
C HIS A 641 9.34 -6.84 4.20
N ILE A 642 8.08 -6.47 4.49
CA ILE A 642 7.09 -7.37 5.10
C ILE A 642 6.86 -8.60 4.20
N LEU A 643 6.70 -8.39 2.88
CA LEU A 643 6.53 -9.49 1.94
C LEU A 643 7.76 -10.38 1.83
N SER A 644 8.96 -9.79 1.78
CA SER A 644 10.20 -10.54 1.63
C SER A 644 10.46 -11.47 2.80
N SER A 645 9.93 -11.13 3.98
CA SER A 645 9.97 -11.96 5.19
C SER A 645 9.00 -13.16 5.13
N ILE A 646 7.99 -13.11 4.26
CA ILE A 646 6.92 -14.12 4.17
C ILE A 646 7.07 -14.98 2.90
N VAL A 647 7.48 -14.39 1.79
CA VAL A 647 7.54 -15.02 0.46
C VAL A 647 8.91 -15.64 0.25
N PRO A 648 9.03 -16.98 0.17
CA PRO A 648 10.29 -17.65 -0.11
C PRO A 648 10.90 -17.17 -1.43
N GLY A 649 12.19 -16.84 -1.40
CA GLY A 649 12.92 -16.36 -2.57
C GLY A 649 12.64 -14.90 -2.97
N ALA A 650 11.73 -14.18 -2.30
CA ALA A 650 11.53 -12.76 -2.59
C ALA A 650 12.77 -11.91 -2.26
N GLY A 651 13.52 -12.28 -1.20
CA GLY A 651 14.82 -11.66 -0.91
C GLY A 651 15.93 -11.97 -1.91
N LEU A 652 15.70 -12.89 -2.86
CA LEU A 652 16.62 -13.19 -3.96
C LEU A 652 16.31 -12.39 -5.23
N LEU A 653 15.21 -11.60 -5.23
CA LEU A 653 14.89 -10.75 -6.37
C LEU A 653 16.00 -9.70 -6.55
N PRO A 654 16.43 -9.44 -7.79
CA PRO A 654 17.42 -8.41 -8.06
C PRO A 654 16.94 -7.05 -7.53
N GLU A 655 17.82 -6.29 -6.88
CA GLU A 655 17.45 -5.00 -6.26
C GLU A 655 16.85 -4.00 -7.24
N GLU A 656 17.38 -3.99 -8.46
CA GLU A 656 16.83 -3.18 -9.55
C GLU A 656 15.37 -3.57 -9.85
N LEU A 657 15.00 -4.86 -9.74
CA LEU A 657 13.64 -5.34 -10.04
C LEU A 657 12.68 -4.89 -8.95
N VAL A 658 13.14 -4.97 -7.70
CA VAL A 658 12.42 -4.40 -6.56
C VAL A 658 12.24 -2.89 -6.73
N SER A 659 13.25 -2.19 -7.22
CA SER A 659 13.15 -0.75 -7.50
C SER A 659 12.14 -0.41 -8.58
N ASP A 660 12.10 -1.22 -9.65
CA ASP A 660 11.07 -1.11 -10.69
C ASP A 660 9.67 -1.36 -10.13
N PHE A 661 9.48 -2.36 -9.27
CA PHE A 661 8.20 -2.61 -8.60
C PHE A 661 7.79 -1.45 -7.68
N ILE A 662 8.73 -0.85 -6.95
CA ILE A 662 8.48 0.32 -6.10
C ILE A 662 8.10 1.54 -6.95
N LEU A 663 8.80 1.77 -8.07
CA LEU A 663 8.45 2.83 -9.02
C LEU A 663 7.04 2.60 -9.59
N LEU A 664 6.74 1.37 -10.02
CA LEU A 664 5.44 0.94 -10.52
C LEU A 664 4.32 1.24 -9.52
N SER A 665 4.52 0.78 -8.29
CA SER A 665 3.51 0.83 -7.24
C SER A 665 3.33 2.20 -6.61
N SER A 666 4.35 3.05 -6.67
CA SER A 666 4.26 4.46 -6.24
C SER A 666 3.49 5.35 -7.23
N GLY A 667 3.20 4.87 -8.45
CA GLY A 667 2.40 5.61 -9.44
C GLY A 667 3.12 6.81 -10.07
N ALA A 668 4.43 6.97 -9.81
CA ALA A 668 5.23 8.14 -10.18
C ALA A 668 5.30 8.40 -11.70
N GLU A 669 5.20 7.37 -12.56
CA GLU A 669 5.26 7.53 -14.03
C GLU A 669 3.90 7.83 -14.72
N SER A 670 2.76 7.29 -14.25
CA SER A 670 1.43 7.40 -14.90
C SER A 670 0.60 8.52 -14.32
N ILE A 671 0.56 8.60 -12.99
CA ILE A 671 -0.52 9.31 -12.29
C ILE A 671 -0.11 10.78 -12.13
N GLY A 672 1.15 11.03 -11.78
CA GLY A 672 1.71 12.38 -11.62
C GLY A 672 1.79 13.20 -12.91
N LYS A 673 2.08 12.58 -14.07
CA LYS A 673 2.22 13.33 -15.34
C LYS A 673 0.90 13.51 -16.11
N THR A 674 -0.10 12.65 -15.92
CA THR A 674 -1.28 12.57 -16.80
C THR A 674 -2.59 12.97 -16.12
N TYR A 675 -2.68 12.85 -14.79
CA TYR A 675 -3.92 13.07 -14.05
C TYR A 675 -3.70 14.00 -12.87
N HIS A 676 -3.23 15.23 -13.15
CA HIS A 676 -3.40 16.33 -12.22
C HIS A 676 -4.90 16.50 -11.95
N TRP A 677 -5.35 16.08 -10.76
CA TRP A 677 -6.69 16.31 -10.25
C TRP A 677 -6.85 17.79 -9.83
N SER A 678 -6.34 18.74 -10.62
CA SER A 678 -6.23 20.14 -10.21
C SER A 678 -7.59 20.73 -9.83
N PHE A 679 -7.76 20.99 -8.53
CA PHE A 679 -8.93 21.59 -7.91
C PHE A 679 -8.95 23.11 -8.18
N GLY A 680 -9.22 23.52 -9.42
CA GLY A 680 -9.55 24.91 -9.78
C GLY A 680 -8.44 25.97 -9.62
N ARG A 681 -7.30 25.69 -8.98
CA ARG A 681 -6.11 26.57 -9.00
C ARG A 681 -5.32 26.32 -10.29
N LYS A 682 -5.21 27.34 -11.14
CA LYS A 682 -4.38 27.37 -12.35
C LYS A 682 -2.87 27.44 -12.08
N SER A 683 -2.41 27.42 -10.82
CA SER A 683 -0.98 27.54 -10.53
C SER A 683 -0.33 26.18 -10.34
N ARG A 684 0.47 25.80 -11.33
CA ARG A 684 1.34 24.61 -11.41
C ARG A 684 2.52 24.66 -10.42
N THR A 685 2.47 25.50 -9.38
CA THR A 685 3.67 25.84 -8.59
C THR A 685 3.59 25.51 -7.11
N ASP A 686 2.39 25.44 -6.50
CA ASP A 686 2.34 25.42 -5.02
C ASP A 686 1.90 24.06 -4.47
N SER A 687 1.02 23.31 -5.15
CA SER A 687 0.54 22.01 -4.65
C SER A 687 1.55 20.87 -4.86
N ASP A 688 2.32 20.91 -5.94
CA ASP A 688 3.31 19.86 -6.26
C ASP A 688 4.53 19.96 -5.36
N VAL A 689 4.88 21.19 -4.99
CA VAL A 689 5.95 21.52 -4.05
C VAL A 689 5.63 21.03 -2.63
N LEU A 690 4.35 21.00 -2.22
CA LEU A 690 3.93 20.41 -0.93
C LEU A 690 3.79 18.88 -0.96
N ALA A 691 3.63 18.26 -2.12
CA ALA A 691 3.47 16.80 -2.22
C ALA A 691 4.77 16.04 -1.92
N ASN A 692 5.91 16.65 -2.24
CA ASN A 692 7.23 16.08 -2.09
C ASN A 692 8.12 17.04 -1.30
N TYR A 693 8.21 16.85 0.01
CA TYR A 693 9.01 17.71 0.89
C TYR A 693 10.46 17.89 0.41
N TYR A 694 11.05 16.88 -0.24
CA TYR A 694 12.39 16.98 -0.83
C TYR A 694 12.48 17.96 -2.02
N ASP A 695 11.40 18.23 -2.77
CA ASP A 695 11.44 19.17 -3.91
C ASP A 695 11.59 20.63 -3.45
N VAL A 696 11.12 20.97 -2.23
CA VAL A 696 11.35 22.28 -1.59
C VAL A 696 12.84 22.48 -1.31
N VAL A 697 13.45 21.48 -0.66
CA VAL A 697 14.89 21.51 -0.31
C VAL A 697 15.74 21.49 -1.57
N ASP A 698 15.38 20.67 -2.57
CA ASP A 698 16.03 20.61 -3.88
C ASP A 698 16.02 21.99 -4.56
N SER A 699 14.87 22.65 -4.61
CA SER A 699 14.72 23.99 -5.22
C SER A 699 15.52 25.06 -4.49
N HIS A 700 15.54 25.01 -3.16
CA HIS A 700 16.31 25.95 -2.34
C HIS A 700 17.82 25.76 -2.55
N VAL A 701 18.31 24.53 -2.47
CA VAL A 701 19.73 24.22 -2.68
C VAL A 701 20.17 24.53 -4.11
N ALA A 702 19.32 24.24 -5.12
CA ALA A 702 19.59 24.64 -6.50
C ALA A 702 19.71 26.17 -6.64
N THR A 703 18.89 26.93 -5.90
CA THR A 703 19.00 28.40 -5.86
C THR A 703 20.32 28.86 -5.24
N LEU A 704 20.78 28.22 -4.17
CA LEU A 704 22.09 28.51 -3.56
C LEU A 704 23.26 28.21 -4.51
N LEU A 705 23.20 27.09 -5.24
CA LEU A 705 24.21 26.76 -6.25
C LEU A 705 24.25 27.80 -7.37
N ASN A 706 23.08 28.26 -7.82
CA ASN A 706 22.96 29.28 -8.86
C ASN A 706 23.39 30.68 -8.40
N SER A 707 23.28 30.99 -7.10
CA SER A 707 23.74 32.25 -6.52
C SER A 707 25.25 32.30 -6.29
N GLY A 708 25.98 31.22 -6.60
CA GLY A 708 27.44 31.17 -6.57
C GLY A 708 28.03 30.50 -5.33
N HIS A 709 27.21 29.93 -4.44
CA HIS A 709 27.70 29.09 -3.35
C HIS A 709 28.28 27.78 -3.91
N LYS A 710 29.61 27.65 -3.92
CA LYS A 710 30.30 26.46 -4.47
C LYS A 710 30.43 25.31 -3.47
N ASN A 711 30.43 25.63 -2.18
CA ASN A 711 30.65 24.68 -1.10
C ASN A 711 29.35 24.51 -0.31
N ILE A 712 28.56 23.53 -0.71
CA ILE A 712 27.32 23.15 0.00
C ILE A 712 27.42 21.69 0.43
N ILE A 713 26.96 21.39 1.64
CA ILE A 713 26.66 20.04 2.13
C ILE A 713 25.19 20.02 2.55
N VAL A 714 24.51 18.91 2.28
CA VAL A 714 23.17 18.68 2.84
C VAL A 714 23.26 17.59 3.90
N THR A 715 22.70 17.82 5.08
CA THR A 715 22.73 16.86 6.18
C THR A 715 21.36 16.67 6.79
N GLY A 716 21.15 15.58 7.51
CA GLY A 716 19.93 15.40 8.28
C GLY A 716 19.88 14.07 9.01
N HIS A 717 18.89 13.94 9.88
CA HIS A 717 18.64 12.74 10.67
C HIS A 717 17.29 12.09 10.29
N SER A 718 17.19 10.77 10.37
CA SER A 718 15.96 10.02 10.08
C SER A 718 15.40 10.40 8.68
N LEU A 719 14.11 10.77 8.57
CA LEU A 719 13.50 11.30 7.34
C LEU A 719 14.32 12.43 6.70
N GLY A 720 14.85 13.36 7.50
CA GLY A 720 15.64 14.49 7.03
C GLY A 720 16.96 14.05 6.39
N GLY A 721 17.58 12.99 6.91
CA GLY A 721 18.78 12.41 6.31
C GLY A 721 18.50 11.75 4.96
N ALA A 722 17.35 11.08 4.81
CA ALA A 722 16.96 10.53 3.51
C ALA A 722 16.67 11.62 2.47
N ILE A 723 16.07 12.73 2.90
CA ILE A 723 15.83 13.90 2.02
C ILE A 723 17.15 14.54 1.62
N ALA A 724 18.08 14.72 2.57
CA ALA A 724 19.42 15.21 2.29
C ALA A 724 20.10 14.35 1.22
N GLN A 725 19.99 13.02 1.33
CA GLN A 725 20.54 12.08 0.35
C GLN A 725 19.88 12.17 -1.03
N VAL A 726 18.54 12.30 -1.10
CA VAL A 726 17.83 12.52 -2.38
C VAL A 726 18.33 13.81 -3.05
N VAL A 727 18.31 14.92 -2.32
CA VAL A 727 18.69 16.26 -2.84
C VAL A 727 20.17 16.27 -3.24
N GLY A 728 21.06 15.78 -2.38
CA GLY A 728 22.48 15.71 -2.68
C GLY A 728 22.77 14.89 -3.93
N THR A 729 22.08 13.77 -4.09
CA THR A 729 22.23 12.89 -5.26
C THR A 729 21.70 13.51 -6.56
N ARG A 730 20.57 14.24 -6.50
CA ARG A 730 19.98 14.93 -7.68
C ARG A 730 20.84 16.10 -8.15
N LEU A 731 21.38 16.87 -7.20
CA LEU A 731 22.19 18.07 -7.47
C LEU A 731 23.69 17.79 -7.60
N GLY A 732 24.13 16.56 -7.31
CA GLY A 732 25.53 16.16 -7.40
C GLY A 732 26.41 16.79 -6.33
N ILE A 733 25.89 16.93 -5.11
CA ILE A 733 26.59 17.48 -3.95
C ILE A 733 26.61 16.46 -2.80
N GLU A 734 27.59 16.59 -1.91
CA GLU A 734 27.75 15.66 -0.79
C GLU A 734 26.59 15.76 0.20
N ALA A 735 26.05 14.60 0.56
CA ALA A 735 24.99 14.46 1.54
C ALA A 735 25.37 13.49 2.65
N VAL A 736 25.16 13.89 3.90
CA VAL A 736 25.42 13.06 5.08
C VAL A 736 24.11 12.79 5.83
N GLY A 737 23.69 11.52 5.86
CA GLY A 737 22.50 11.08 6.60
C GLY A 737 22.89 10.40 7.91
N PHE A 738 22.21 10.74 8.99
CA PHE A 738 22.33 10.04 10.28
C PHE A 738 21.09 9.19 10.50
N SER A 739 21.28 7.89 10.70
CA SER A 739 20.19 6.94 10.97
C SER A 739 19.01 7.07 9.98
N SER A 740 19.31 7.45 8.73
CA SER A 740 18.30 7.69 7.71
C SER A 740 17.79 6.37 7.11
N PRO A 741 16.50 6.28 6.74
CA PRO A 741 16.03 5.17 5.93
C PRO A 741 16.80 5.14 4.61
N GLY A 742 17.09 3.93 4.14
CA GLY A 742 17.87 3.67 2.96
C GLY A 742 17.11 3.96 1.66
N LEU A 743 17.82 4.44 0.66
CA LEU A 743 17.26 4.79 -0.65
C LEU A 743 17.56 3.77 -1.74
N LYS A 744 18.35 2.72 -1.45
CA LYS A 744 18.83 1.78 -2.47
C LYS A 744 17.71 1.14 -3.27
N LEU A 745 16.69 0.60 -2.59
CA LEU A 745 15.54 -0.03 -3.24
C LEU A 745 14.58 1.00 -3.87
N SER A 746 14.47 2.21 -3.33
CA SER A 746 13.54 3.25 -3.82
C SER A 746 14.19 4.29 -4.74
N HIS A 747 15.43 4.12 -5.16
CA HIS A 747 16.20 5.15 -5.88
C HIS A 747 15.49 5.64 -7.15
N ARG A 748 14.87 4.73 -7.92
CA ARG A 748 14.11 5.09 -9.14
C ARG A 748 12.87 5.94 -8.85
N LYS A 749 12.17 5.70 -7.72
CA LYS A 749 11.01 6.51 -7.29
C LYS A 749 11.39 7.99 -7.14
N PHE A 750 12.61 8.27 -6.66
CA PHE A 750 13.10 9.62 -6.43
C PHE A 750 13.86 10.22 -7.63
N GLY A 751 13.87 9.54 -8.78
CA GLY A 751 14.56 10.02 -9.98
C GLY A 751 16.07 10.10 -9.84
N VAL A 752 16.66 9.34 -8.91
CA VAL A 752 18.11 9.28 -8.69
C VAL A 752 18.67 7.99 -9.26
N THR A 753 19.91 7.99 -9.74
CA THR A 753 20.61 6.78 -10.19
C THR A 753 21.37 6.15 -9.03
N LEU A 754 21.49 4.82 -9.02
CA LEU A 754 22.24 4.11 -7.97
C LEU A 754 23.72 4.55 -7.93
N SER A 755 24.33 4.86 -9.09
CA SER A 755 25.71 5.34 -9.16
C SER A 755 25.89 6.72 -8.53
N ASN A 756 24.97 7.66 -8.77
CA ASN A 756 25.03 8.97 -8.13
C ASN A 756 24.81 8.83 -6.62
N LEU A 757 23.86 7.98 -6.22
CA LEU A 757 23.59 7.71 -4.81
C LEU A 757 24.87 7.21 -4.14
N GLN A 758 25.54 6.20 -4.73
CA GLN A 758 26.81 5.68 -4.22
C GLN A 758 27.93 6.72 -4.13
N LYS A 759 27.95 7.70 -5.03
CA LYS A 759 29.00 8.71 -5.13
C LYS A 759 28.83 9.86 -4.13
N PHE A 760 27.59 10.27 -3.86
CA PHE A 760 27.31 11.51 -3.15
C PHE A 760 26.78 11.32 -1.72
N THR A 761 26.42 10.10 -1.32
CA THR A 761 25.86 9.85 0.01
C THR A 761 26.81 9.18 0.97
N THR A 762 26.86 9.70 2.19
CA THR A 762 27.42 9.04 3.36
C THR A 762 26.30 8.81 4.38
N THR A 763 26.21 7.63 4.98
CA THR A 763 25.23 7.31 6.02
C THR A 763 25.94 6.83 7.27
N VAL A 764 25.65 7.44 8.42
CA VAL A 764 26.09 6.95 9.72
C VAL A 764 24.93 6.23 10.39
N VAL A 765 25.09 4.93 10.65
CA VAL A 765 24.06 4.02 11.13
C VAL A 765 24.38 3.56 12.54
N SER A 766 23.44 3.83 13.45
CA SER A 766 23.49 3.29 14.81
C SER A 766 23.13 1.80 14.80
N SER A 767 23.91 0.97 15.48
CA SER A 767 23.64 -0.47 15.60
C SER A 767 22.28 -0.69 16.28
N ASN A 768 21.53 -1.72 15.86
CA ASN A 768 20.17 -2.01 16.32
C ASN A 768 19.09 -0.95 15.99
N ASP A 769 19.42 0.12 15.26
CA ASP A 769 18.43 1.00 14.67
C ASP A 769 17.70 0.29 13.52
N ILE A 770 16.37 0.33 13.56
CA ILE A 770 15.51 -0.32 12.56
C ILE A 770 15.26 0.56 11.33
N VAL A 771 15.41 1.89 11.45
CA VAL A 771 15.04 2.81 10.39
C VAL A 771 15.97 2.68 9.17
N PRO A 772 17.31 2.59 9.32
CA PRO A 772 18.23 2.39 8.19
C PRO A 772 18.06 1.05 7.46
N LEU A 773 17.36 0.08 8.05
CA LEU A 773 17.05 -1.21 7.40
C LEU A 773 15.98 -1.06 6.32
N ILE A 774 15.14 -0.02 6.40
CA ILE A 774 14.13 0.27 5.39
C ILE A 774 14.87 0.69 4.11
N GLY A 775 14.60 0.03 2.98
CA GLY A 775 15.16 0.40 1.67
C GLY A 775 16.64 0.14 1.45
N GLY A 776 17.42 -0.12 2.50
CA GLY A 776 18.85 -0.42 2.46
C GLY A 776 19.72 0.82 2.17
N PRO A 777 20.80 1.06 2.93
CA PRO A 777 21.66 2.21 2.71
C PRO A 777 22.45 2.07 1.39
N ALA A 778 22.89 3.20 0.86
CA ALA A 778 23.74 3.27 -0.32
C ALA A 778 24.87 4.29 -0.11
N GLY A 779 25.93 4.16 -0.91
CA GLY A 779 27.14 4.96 -0.76
C GLY A 779 28.01 4.51 0.40
N GLU A 780 28.71 5.46 1.01
CA GLU A 780 29.58 5.20 2.14
C GLU A 780 28.71 4.98 3.40
N VAL A 781 28.92 3.87 4.11
CA VAL A 781 28.14 3.54 5.31
C VAL A 781 29.09 3.29 6.47
N HIS A 782 28.89 4.03 7.56
CA HIS A 782 29.62 3.86 8.82
C HIS A 782 28.67 3.34 9.89
N HIS A 783 29.09 2.30 10.61
CA HIS A 783 28.32 1.75 11.72
C HIS A 783 28.91 2.21 13.05
N THR A 784 28.06 2.64 13.97
CA THR A 784 28.41 2.95 15.36
C THR A 784 27.66 2.02 16.30
N GLU A 785 28.26 1.65 17.44
CA GLU A 785 27.57 0.82 18.43
C GLU A 785 26.53 1.65 19.21
N CYS A 786 25.38 1.04 19.47
CA CYS A 786 24.37 1.61 20.37
C CYS A 786 24.20 0.72 21.59
N GLY A 787 24.57 1.25 22.76
CA GLY A 787 24.39 0.57 24.05
C GLY A 787 23.00 0.72 24.68
N ALA A 788 22.00 1.26 23.97
CA ALA A 788 20.66 1.45 24.54
C ALA A 788 19.87 0.13 24.57
N SER A 789 19.03 -0.05 25.60
CA SER A 789 18.28 -1.29 25.81
C SER A 789 17.12 -1.51 24.84
N ARG A 790 16.66 -0.46 24.15
CA ARG A 790 15.55 -0.50 23.19
C ARG A 790 15.98 0.08 21.85
N ARG A 791 15.46 -0.49 20.76
CA ARG A 791 15.83 -0.11 19.39
C ARG A 791 15.42 1.31 19.03
N GLU A 792 14.30 1.80 19.57
CA GLU A 792 13.81 3.15 19.34
C GLU A 792 14.74 4.22 19.95
N LEU A 793 15.42 3.89 21.05
CA LEU A 793 16.42 4.77 21.65
C LEU A 793 17.66 4.89 20.76
N CYS A 794 18.04 3.82 20.06
CA CYS A 794 19.19 3.85 19.15
C CYS A 794 19.00 4.76 17.94
N HIS A 795 17.74 5.06 17.61
CA HIS A 795 17.37 6.00 16.55
C HIS A 795 17.41 7.47 17.00
N ALA A 796 17.57 7.78 18.29
CA ALA A 796 17.57 9.18 18.75
C ALA A 796 18.89 9.90 18.37
N MET A 797 18.79 11.12 17.83
CA MET A 797 19.95 11.87 17.35
C MET A 797 20.91 12.25 18.48
N GLU A 798 20.38 12.49 19.69
CA GLU A 798 21.17 12.77 20.89
C GLU A 798 22.12 11.62 21.23
N ASN A 799 21.68 10.38 21.01
CA ASN A 799 22.51 9.20 21.22
C ASN A 799 23.61 9.09 20.14
N MET A 800 23.31 9.47 18.89
CA MET A 800 24.32 9.53 17.83
C MET A 800 25.40 10.57 18.15
N VAL A 801 25.01 11.79 18.54
CA VAL A 801 25.95 12.85 18.95
C VAL A 801 26.80 12.41 20.14
N SER A 802 26.18 11.80 21.16
CA SER A 802 26.90 11.27 22.33
C SER A 802 27.87 10.16 21.96
N THR A 803 27.48 9.23 21.10
CA THR A 803 28.32 8.10 20.67
C THR A 803 29.52 8.57 19.87
N LEU A 804 29.32 9.48 18.91
CA LEU A 804 30.43 10.07 18.15
C LEU A 804 31.40 10.82 19.07
N TRP A 805 30.89 11.53 20.08
CA TRP A 805 31.73 12.22 21.06
C TRP A 805 32.59 11.26 21.88
N THR A 806 32.00 10.20 22.44
CA THR A 806 32.74 9.25 23.29
C THR A 806 33.75 8.43 22.51
N SER A 807 33.35 8.00 21.30
CA SER A 807 34.08 7.03 20.48
C SER A 807 35.17 7.66 19.60
N CYS A 808 35.13 8.99 19.42
CA CYS A 808 36.14 9.75 18.67
C CYS A 808 36.95 10.71 19.58
N PRO A 809 37.91 10.21 20.37
CA PRO A 809 38.91 11.03 21.06
C PRO A 809 39.58 12.10 20.17
N SER A 810 39.81 11.82 18.88
CA SER A 810 40.35 12.81 17.93
C SER A 810 39.47 14.04 17.78
N VAL A 811 38.15 13.87 17.70
CA VAL A 811 37.17 14.96 17.64
C VAL A 811 37.14 15.72 18.97
N ARG A 812 37.15 15.03 20.11
CA ARG A 812 37.15 15.67 21.44
C ARG A 812 38.34 16.61 21.63
N ARG A 813 39.51 16.26 21.09
CA ARG A 813 40.71 17.13 21.16
C ARG A 813 40.53 18.46 20.43
N LEU A 814 39.63 18.54 19.45
CA LEU A 814 39.28 19.80 18.78
C LEU A 814 38.43 20.72 19.67
N PHE A 815 37.78 20.17 20.70
CA PHE A 815 36.84 20.88 21.57
C PHE A 815 37.21 20.73 23.06
N PRO A 816 38.41 21.19 23.48
CA PRO A 816 38.97 20.88 24.80
C PRO A 816 38.23 21.51 25.99
N HIS A 817 37.30 22.45 25.73
CA HIS A 817 36.52 23.14 26.73
C HIS A 817 35.11 22.56 26.90
N LEU A 818 34.74 21.58 26.07
CA LEU A 818 33.43 20.94 26.08
C LEU A 818 33.55 19.56 26.74
N THR A 819 32.58 19.24 27.59
CA THR A 819 32.39 17.92 28.18
C THR A 819 30.94 17.51 27.97
N LEU A 820 30.72 16.29 27.49
CA LEU A 820 29.38 15.77 27.22
C LEU A 820 29.04 14.76 28.30
N VAL A 821 27.98 15.02 29.06
CA VAL A 821 27.51 14.13 30.11
C VAL A 821 26.21 13.50 29.64
N ARG A 822 26.20 12.17 29.55
CA ARG A 822 25.00 11.44 29.19
C ARG A 822 24.20 11.15 30.46
N SER A 823 23.00 11.73 30.58
CA SER A 823 22.05 11.33 31.61
C SER A 823 21.14 10.24 31.06
N SER A 824 21.52 8.98 31.26
CA SER A 824 20.65 7.85 30.92
C SER A 824 19.65 7.57 32.05
N SER A 825 18.45 8.16 31.98
CA SER A 825 17.28 7.56 32.62
C SER A 825 15.98 8.06 32.01
N PHE A 826 15.12 7.11 31.62
CA PHE A 826 13.68 7.32 31.45
C PHE A 826 13.14 8.17 32.61
N ARG A 827 12.46 9.29 32.36
CA ARG A 827 11.46 9.75 33.33
C ARG A 827 10.37 8.68 33.33
N HIS A 828 10.25 7.95 34.42
CA HIS A 828 9.06 7.14 34.68
C HIS A 828 7.83 8.05 34.59
N THR A 829 7.00 7.83 33.58
CA THR A 829 5.57 8.13 33.61
C THR A 829 4.83 6.86 33.27
#